data_AF-A0A7U4JRE9-F1
#
_entry.id   AF-A0A7U4JRE9-F1
#
_cell.length_a   1.000
_cell.length_b   1.000
_cell.length_c   1.000
_cell.angle_alpha   90.00
_cell.angle_beta   90.00
_cell.angle_gamma   90.00
#
_symmetry.space_group_name_H-M   'P 1'
#
loop_
_entity.id
_entity.type
_entity.pdbx_description
1 polymer ?
#
loop_
_entity_poly.entity_id
_entity_poly.type
_entity_poly.pdbx_seq_one_letter_code
_entity_poly.pdbx_strand_id
1 'polypeptide(L)'
;MIKKKYYLLPKIISLFFILFLFSIKVQAISNISINLKAPIHEGVIEDKELNIDGEIESISKIKLAYVYIDNNNVGQAKLNELEFKENTYKTKLEYNKDISSLKDGVYNLKILAIDEQDNKEEKEISIKIKRNQEEVSDNRVNIYEEQLVENDKNIVQRNLEYDNVKISSTEKALTTVYNKATISNLEVSLNGTVVTNGKLEQGKTYTIKGNGNSANGVLYQFWIKDPYTQVWQMIRDYGTGNSMNWTPTRTGKYLIGIHVKDKNSKERLDDHKYVEYNVEQNSSKATISNLEVSLNGTVVTNGKLEQGKTYTIKGNGNSANGVLYQFWIKDPYTQVWQMIRDYGTGNSMNWTPTRTGKYLVGIYVKDKNSKERLDDHKYVEYNVEQNSSKATISNLEVSLNGTVVTNGKLEQGKTYTIKGNGNSANGVLYQFWIKDPYTQVWQMIRDYGTGNSMNWTPTRTGKYLVGIHVKDKNSKERLDDHKYVEYNVEQNSSKATISNLEVSLNGTVVTNGKLEQGKTYTIKGNGNSANGVLYQFWIKDPYTQVWQMIRDYGTGNSMNWTPTRTGKYLVGIHVKDKNSKERLDDHKYVEYNVEQNSSKATISNLEVSLNGTVVTNGKLEQGKTYTIKGNGNSANGVLYQFWIKDPYTQVWQMIRDYGTGNSMNWTPTRTGKYLVGIHVKDKNSKERLDDHKYVEYNVEQSSSKATISNLEVSLNGTVVANGKLEQGKTYTIKGNGNSANGVLYQFWIKDPYTQVWQMIRDYGTGNSMNWTPIGAGKYLVGIHVKDKNSKERLDDHKYVEYNAIGSNKNYKNSYYNITLDEMINRQMANTPAYHMYIADKNIYEWRYAIIKNGKKGYSTDINGVNWIQSDQQYDYIKSRAREYIDPTNQIYDSIGQYQFLQLSYNECTTAEQLNNILKGKGVLEGKGQAFIDAGKESNVSPIYLIAHSLLETGNGTSTLAKGVVVNGKTVYNLFGINAVDSDPIGQGSKYAYEQGWFSVDLAIKGGAKWISSRYINNPIYKQDTLYKMRWNPDNPTVHQYATDIRWAYNQVSNIKKVIDQLQNVVLNFDVPVFK
;
A
#
# COMPACT_ATOMS: atom_id res chain seq x y z
N MET A 1 62.80 10.16 1.77
CA MET A 1 61.86 11.18 1.26
C MET A 1 62.17 11.47 -0.22
N ILE A 2 61.12 11.58 -1.04
CA ILE A 2 61.03 12.15 -2.40
C ILE A 2 62.25 11.99 -3.34
N LYS A 3 62.16 11.10 -4.34
CA LYS A 3 62.94 11.16 -5.59
C LYS A 3 62.07 10.84 -6.83
N LYS A 4 62.42 11.51 -7.94
CA LYS A 4 61.74 11.55 -9.25
C LYS A 4 61.81 10.23 -10.05
N LYS A 5 60.80 9.93 -10.89
CA LYS A 5 60.89 9.94 -12.38
C LYS A 5 59.68 9.29 -13.11
N TYR A 6 58.98 10.10 -13.91
CA TYR A 6 58.56 9.93 -15.33
C TYR A 6 58.00 8.63 -15.97
N TYR A 7 56.98 8.88 -16.83
CA TYR A 7 56.55 8.21 -18.09
C TYR A 7 55.82 6.85 -18.07
N LEU A 8 54.53 6.85 -18.49
CA LEU A 8 53.98 6.30 -19.76
C LEU A 8 52.45 6.11 -19.70
N LEU A 9 51.75 6.44 -20.80
CA LEU A 9 50.37 6.00 -21.10
C LEU A 9 50.46 4.97 -22.24
N PRO A 10 49.59 3.93 -22.30
CA PRO A 10 48.51 3.99 -23.30
C PRO A 10 47.19 3.23 -22.99
N LYS A 11 46.07 3.89 -23.31
CA LYS A 11 44.94 3.44 -24.17
C LYS A 11 44.35 1.99 -24.14
N ILE A 12 42.99 1.96 -24.11
CA ILE A 12 42.04 1.28 -25.06
C ILE A 12 41.33 -0.07 -24.68
N ILE A 13 40.02 -0.13 -25.05
CA ILE A 13 39.05 -1.28 -25.13
C ILE A 13 38.62 -1.93 -23.78
N SER A 14 37.35 -1.98 -23.33
CA SER A 14 36.00 -2.22 -23.90
C SER A 14 35.57 -3.69 -24.00
N LEU A 15 34.61 -4.14 -23.17
CA LEU A 15 33.38 -4.83 -23.62
C LEU A 15 32.32 -5.05 -22.52
N PHE A 16 31.06 -5.13 -22.94
CA PHE A 16 29.88 -5.60 -22.22
C PHE A 16 30.00 -7.08 -21.77
N PHE A 17 29.27 -7.48 -20.71
CA PHE A 17 28.16 -8.45 -20.90
C PHE A 17 27.11 -8.43 -19.78
N ILE A 18 25.87 -8.72 -20.19
CA ILE A 18 24.65 -8.90 -19.40
C ILE A 18 24.66 -10.27 -18.71
N LEU A 19 24.18 -10.38 -17.47
CA LEU A 19 23.28 -11.49 -17.09
C LEU A 19 22.52 -11.26 -15.77
N PHE A 20 21.24 -11.62 -15.85
CA PHE A 20 20.22 -11.73 -14.81
C PHE A 20 20.73 -12.11 -13.42
N LEU A 21 20.24 -11.40 -12.40
CA LEU A 21 20.07 -11.93 -11.05
C LEU A 21 18.57 -12.05 -10.72
N PHE A 22 18.24 -13.13 -10.03
CA PHE A 22 16.88 -13.60 -9.78
C PHE A 22 16.06 -12.60 -8.96
N SER A 23 14.76 -12.54 -9.26
CA SER A 23 13.76 -11.89 -8.40
C SER A 23 13.65 -12.61 -7.06
N ILE A 24 14.47 -12.21 -6.08
CA ILE A 24 14.20 -12.50 -4.68
C ILE A 24 12.99 -11.64 -4.31
N LYS A 25 11.83 -12.27 -4.10
CA LYS A 25 10.74 -11.65 -3.33
C LYS A 25 11.19 -11.54 -1.88
N VAL A 26 11.98 -10.50 -1.59
CA VAL A 26 12.01 -9.92 -0.25
C VAL A 26 10.63 -9.31 -0.08
N GLN A 27 9.83 -9.91 0.79
CA GLN A 27 8.59 -9.29 1.24
C GLN A 27 9.01 -8.10 2.09
N ALA A 28 9.04 -6.91 1.47
CA ALA A 28 9.26 -5.67 2.18
C ALA A 28 8.20 -5.59 3.29
N ILE A 29 8.66 -5.39 4.52
CA ILE A 29 7.76 -4.94 5.58
C ILE A 29 7.22 -3.61 5.08
N SER A 30 5.90 -3.47 4.99
CA SER A 30 5.31 -2.23 4.53
C SER A 30 5.70 -1.14 5.54
N ASN A 31 6.24 -0.03 5.04
CA ASN A 31 6.48 1.17 5.85
C ASN A 31 5.24 2.08 5.78
N ILE A 32 4.04 1.51 5.65
CA ILE A 32 2.77 2.21 5.67
C ILE A 32 2.17 2.04 7.07
N SER A 33 1.78 3.15 7.71
CA SER A 33 1.15 3.16 9.04
C SER A 33 -0.19 3.89 8.95
N ILE A 34 -1.27 3.22 9.33
CA ILE A 34 -2.63 3.79 9.31
C ILE A 34 -3.02 4.18 10.74
N ASN A 35 -3.37 5.44 10.97
CA ASN A 35 -3.76 5.98 12.27
C ASN A 35 -5.16 6.59 12.20
N LEU A 36 -6.16 5.84 12.69
CA LEU A 36 -7.53 6.30 12.79
C LEU A 36 -7.72 7.17 14.03
N LYS A 37 -8.36 8.33 13.84
CA LYS A 37 -8.75 9.29 14.88
C LYS A 37 -10.24 9.14 15.22
N ALA A 38 -11.07 8.84 14.23
CA ALA A 38 -12.44 8.38 14.41
C ALA A 38 -12.82 7.38 13.28
N PRO A 39 -13.67 6.36 13.56
CA PRO A 39 -14.06 5.89 14.89
C PRO A 39 -12.88 5.19 15.61
N ILE A 40 -12.95 5.11 16.94
CA ILE A 40 -11.99 4.35 17.75
C ILE A 40 -12.44 2.89 17.92
N HIS A 41 -11.51 2.00 18.29
CA HIS A 41 -11.83 0.59 18.54
C HIS A 41 -12.87 0.44 19.67
N GLU A 42 -13.91 -0.36 19.43
CA GLU A 42 -15.13 -0.51 20.22
C GLU A 42 -16.00 0.77 20.38
N GLY A 43 -15.72 1.81 19.59
CA GLY A 43 -16.53 3.04 19.57
C GLY A 43 -18.00 2.78 19.23
N VAL A 44 -18.90 3.42 19.97
CA VAL A 44 -20.34 3.40 19.71
C VAL A 44 -20.69 4.54 18.73
N ILE A 45 -21.42 4.21 17.68
CA ILE A 45 -21.91 5.12 16.65
C ILE A 45 -23.44 5.12 16.74
N GLU A 46 -24.00 6.23 17.21
CA GLU A 46 -25.45 6.42 17.31
C GLU A 46 -26.00 7.19 16.08
N ASP A 47 -25.13 7.91 15.36
CA ASP A 47 -25.43 8.71 14.16
C ASP A 47 -25.74 7.88 12.91
N LYS A 48 -26.54 8.47 11.99
CA LYS A 48 -26.93 7.84 10.72
C LYS A 48 -25.78 7.74 9.71
N GLU A 49 -24.66 8.43 9.95
CA GLU A 49 -23.48 8.42 9.09
C GLU A 49 -22.24 7.89 9.83
N LEU A 50 -21.49 7.00 9.16
CA LEU A 50 -20.16 6.58 9.57
C LEU A 50 -19.16 7.63 9.07
N ASN A 51 -18.55 8.35 10.00
CA ASN A 51 -17.46 9.30 9.73
C ASN A 51 -16.11 8.66 10.09
N ILE A 52 -15.20 8.61 9.12
CA ILE A 52 -13.83 8.13 9.27
C ILE A 52 -12.88 9.30 9.04
N ASP A 53 -12.08 9.62 10.05
CA ASP A 53 -11.02 10.64 10.04
C ASP A 53 -9.73 9.98 10.52
N GLY A 54 -8.62 10.18 9.81
CA GLY A 54 -7.34 9.58 10.15
C GLY A 54 -6.18 10.06 9.28
N GLU A 55 -5.01 9.54 9.56
CA GLU A 55 -3.76 9.84 8.86
C GLU A 55 -3.06 8.55 8.44
N ILE A 56 -2.45 8.56 7.26
CA ILE A 56 -1.61 7.49 6.75
C ILE A 56 -0.19 8.04 6.58
N GLU A 57 0.77 7.43 7.26
CA GLU A 57 2.20 7.72 7.09
C GLU A 57 2.81 6.66 6.16
N SER A 58 3.62 7.07 5.18
CA SER A 58 4.33 6.14 4.30
C SER A 58 5.62 6.74 3.73
N ILE A 59 6.63 5.91 3.45
CA ILE A 59 7.82 6.34 2.69
C ILE A 59 7.52 6.71 1.22
N SER A 60 6.28 6.51 0.77
CA SER A 60 5.80 6.74 -0.58
C SER A 60 4.40 7.34 -0.58
N LYS A 61 4.00 8.01 -1.67
CA LYS A 61 2.66 8.61 -1.77
C LYS A 61 1.58 7.54 -1.78
N ILE A 62 0.47 7.80 -1.07
CA ILE A 62 -0.68 6.91 -1.08
C ILE A 62 -1.47 7.10 -2.38
N LYS A 63 -1.60 6.01 -3.12
CA LYS A 63 -2.26 5.91 -4.43
C LYS A 63 -3.77 5.69 -4.27
N LEU A 64 -4.17 4.82 -3.35
CA LEU A 64 -5.57 4.46 -3.06
C LEU A 64 -5.74 4.10 -1.57
N ALA A 65 -6.94 4.33 -1.02
CA ALA A 65 -7.35 3.79 0.25
C ALA A 65 -8.82 3.32 0.18
N TYR A 66 -9.09 2.06 0.52
CA TYR A 66 -10.43 1.46 0.48
C TYR A 66 -10.97 1.19 1.88
N VAL A 67 -12.28 1.33 2.03
CA VAL A 67 -13.02 1.11 3.27
C VAL A 67 -13.91 -0.12 3.11
N TYR A 68 -13.90 -1.00 4.11
CA TYR A 68 -14.72 -2.21 4.15
C TYR A 68 -15.50 -2.29 5.46
N ILE A 69 -16.75 -2.76 5.40
CA ILE A 69 -17.55 -3.16 6.56
C ILE A 69 -17.89 -4.64 6.43
N ASP A 70 -17.50 -5.46 7.41
CA ASP A 70 -17.62 -6.93 7.40
C ASP A 70 -17.11 -7.55 6.08
N ASN A 71 -15.92 -7.12 5.65
CA ASN A 71 -15.27 -7.49 4.38
C ASN A 71 -16.01 -7.07 3.08
N ASN A 72 -17.12 -6.34 3.15
CA ASN A 72 -17.75 -5.73 1.97
C ASN A 72 -17.12 -4.37 1.68
N ASN A 73 -16.61 -4.14 0.47
CA ASN A 73 -16.07 -2.83 0.07
C ASN A 73 -17.22 -1.81 -0.01
N VAL A 74 -17.19 -0.78 0.86
CA VAL A 74 -18.22 0.26 0.92
C VAL A 74 -17.83 1.52 0.14
N GLY A 75 -16.55 1.68 -0.21
CA GLY A 75 -16.05 2.76 -1.06
C GLY A 75 -14.56 3.06 -0.91
N GLN A 76 -14.11 4.05 -1.66
CA GLN A 76 -12.75 4.60 -1.57
C GLN A 76 -12.76 5.86 -0.70
N ALA A 77 -11.78 6.01 0.19
CA ALA A 77 -11.59 7.20 1.00
C ALA A 77 -10.98 8.35 0.18
N LYS A 78 -11.31 9.58 0.58
CA LYS A 78 -10.68 10.80 0.06
C LYS A 78 -9.32 10.98 0.74
N LEU A 79 -8.31 11.31 -0.07
CA LEU A 79 -6.93 11.47 0.35
C LEU A 79 -6.47 12.90 0.09
N ASN A 80 -5.91 13.56 1.11
CA ASN A 80 -5.27 14.87 0.97
C ASN A 80 -3.84 14.80 1.53
N GLU A 81 -2.83 15.11 0.73
CA GLU A 81 -1.41 15.13 1.17
C GLU A 81 -1.19 16.32 2.13
N LEU A 82 -0.67 16.06 3.34
CA LEU A 82 -0.50 17.06 4.41
C LEU A 82 0.92 17.63 4.46
N GLU A 83 1.92 16.75 4.58
CA GLU A 83 3.33 17.12 4.63
C GLU A 83 4.23 15.99 4.12
N PHE A 84 5.39 16.35 3.56
CA PHE A 84 6.50 15.43 3.33
C PHE A 84 7.69 15.89 4.19
N LYS A 85 8.12 15.04 5.13
CA LYS A 85 9.16 15.38 6.10
C LYS A 85 9.91 14.11 6.50
N GLU A 86 11.23 14.22 6.71
CA GLU A 86 12.08 13.11 7.21
C GLU A 86 11.94 11.80 6.38
N ASN A 87 11.80 11.93 5.06
CA ASN A 87 11.56 10.84 4.10
C ASN A 87 10.23 10.08 4.25
N THR A 88 9.23 10.68 4.90
CA THR A 88 7.88 10.14 5.06
C THR A 88 6.84 11.15 4.57
N TYR A 89 5.87 10.65 3.78
CA TYR A 89 4.65 11.35 3.40
C TYR A 89 3.58 11.12 4.47
N LYS A 90 2.89 12.18 4.88
CA LYS A 90 1.65 12.08 5.66
C LYS A 90 0.46 12.46 4.80
N THR A 91 -0.54 11.58 4.75
CA THR A 91 -1.75 11.75 3.96
C THR A 91 -2.97 11.69 4.87
N LYS A 92 -3.82 12.70 4.84
CA LYS A 92 -5.11 12.67 5.54
C LYS A 92 -6.07 11.72 4.82
N LEU A 93 -6.75 10.87 5.58
CA LEU A 93 -7.82 9.97 5.17
C LEU A 93 -9.17 10.50 5.69
N GLU A 94 -10.10 10.77 4.78
CA GLU A 94 -11.48 11.18 5.10
C GLU A 94 -12.47 10.29 4.34
N TYR A 95 -13.47 9.74 5.04
CA TYR A 95 -14.56 9.00 4.41
C TYR A 95 -15.86 9.14 5.21
N ASN A 96 -16.97 9.40 4.52
CA ASN A 96 -18.32 9.49 5.08
C ASN A 96 -19.24 8.50 4.34
N LYS A 97 -20.12 7.82 5.09
CA LYS A 97 -21.08 6.86 4.54
C LYS A 97 -22.37 6.81 5.35
N ASP A 98 -23.50 6.97 4.69
CA ASP A 98 -24.82 6.63 5.26
C ASP A 98 -24.86 5.13 5.64
N ILE A 99 -25.11 4.87 6.93
CA ILE A 99 -25.24 3.56 7.56
C ILE A 99 -26.63 3.37 8.20
N SER A 100 -27.63 4.16 7.80
CA SER A 100 -29.02 4.05 8.26
C SER A 100 -29.66 2.69 7.99
N SER A 101 -29.15 1.93 7.02
CA SER A 101 -29.58 0.57 6.67
C SER A 101 -28.92 -0.54 7.50
N LEU A 102 -27.89 -0.23 8.29
CA LEU A 102 -27.26 -1.18 9.22
C LEU A 102 -28.06 -1.25 10.53
N LYS A 103 -28.18 -2.45 11.08
CA LYS A 103 -28.91 -2.72 12.33
C LYS A 103 -28.01 -2.50 13.54
N ASP A 104 -28.61 -2.45 14.73
CA ASP A 104 -27.87 -2.45 15.98
C ASP A 104 -27.01 -3.73 16.10
N GLY A 105 -25.71 -3.57 16.35
CA GLY A 105 -24.76 -4.67 16.29
C GLY A 105 -23.29 -4.26 16.33
N VAL A 106 -22.40 -5.25 16.32
CA VAL A 106 -20.94 -5.09 16.22
C VAL A 106 -20.52 -5.39 14.79
N TYR A 107 -19.70 -4.51 14.20
CA TYR A 107 -19.21 -4.60 12.83
C TYR A 107 -17.68 -4.50 12.79
N ASN A 108 -17.03 -5.19 11.86
CA ASN A 108 -15.61 -5.03 11.55
C ASN A 108 -15.45 -3.91 10.50
N LEU A 109 -14.73 -2.85 10.86
CA LEU A 109 -14.34 -1.78 9.95
C LEU A 109 -12.87 -1.98 9.55
N LYS A 110 -12.60 -2.06 8.25
CA LYS A 110 -11.26 -2.24 7.71
C LYS A 110 -10.87 -1.17 6.70
N ILE A 111 -9.65 -0.66 6.84
CA ILE A 111 -9.02 0.26 5.89
C ILE A 111 -7.85 -0.45 5.21
N LEU A 112 -7.85 -0.49 3.88
CA LEU A 112 -6.75 -0.99 3.05
C LEU A 112 -6.08 0.20 2.34
N ALA A 113 -4.84 0.53 2.70
CA ALA A 113 -4.05 1.55 2.04
C ALA A 113 -3.10 0.93 1.00
N ILE A 114 -2.90 1.62 -0.13
CA ILE A 114 -2.02 1.20 -1.23
C ILE A 114 -1.17 2.39 -1.68
N ASP A 115 0.15 2.22 -1.76
CA ASP A 115 1.08 3.27 -2.22
C ASP A 115 1.41 3.23 -3.72
N GLU A 116 2.20 4.19 -4.20
CA GLU A 116 2.63 4.28 -5.61
C GLU A 116 3.52 3.10 -6.08
N GLN A 117 4.12 2.31 -5.19
CA GLN A 117 4.85 1.08 -5.55
C GLN A 117 4.01 -0.20 -5.34
N ASP A 118 2.69 -0.05 -5.15
CA ASP A 118 1.73 -1.12 -4.90
C ASP A 118 2.00 -1.93 -3.61
N ASN A 119 2.73 -1.36 -2.64
CA ASN A 119 2.78 -1.89 -1.27
C ASN A 119 1.40 -1.67 -0.61
N LYS A 120 1.06 -2.53 0.35
CA LYS A 120 -0.26 -2.55 0.99
C LYS A 120 -0.15 -2.75 2.49
N GLU A 121 -1.04 -2.09 3.22
CA GLU A 121 -1.26 -2.30 4.65
C GLU A 121 -2.76 -2.26 4.96
N GLU A 122 -3.19 -3.08 5.92
CA GLU A 122 -4.59 -3.17 6.36
C GLU A 122 -4.69 -2.86 7.86
N LYS A 123 -5.67 -2.04 8.25
CA LYS A 123 -6.02 -1.80 9.65
C LYS A 123 -7.48 -2.12 9.91
N GLU A 124 -7.71 -3.04 10.85
CA GLU A 124 -9.03 -3.47 11.29
C GLU A 124 -9.35 -2.95 12.70
N ILE A 125 -10.58 -2.48 12.90
CA ILE A 125 -11.15 -2.18 14.22
C ILE A 125 -12.61 -2.65 14.31
N SER A 126 -13.04 -3.00 15.52
CA SER A 126 -14.45 -3.27 15.81
C SER A 126 -15.18 -1.96 16.09
N ILE A 127 -16.39 -1.78 15.57
CA ILE A 127 -17.29 -0.65 15.85
C ILE A 127 -18.67 -1.15 16.28
N LYS A 128 -19.42 -0.38 17.05
CA LYS A 128 -20.77 -0.73 17.55
C LYS A 128 -21.79 0.27 17.04
N ILE A 129 -22.83 -0.18 16.33
CA ILE A 129 -23.94 0.67 15.90
C ILE A 129 -25.10 0.49 16.89
N LYS A 130 -25.72 1.60 17.31
CA LYS A 130 -26.86 1.59 18.24
C LYS A 130 -27.84 2.72 17.93
N ARG A 131 -29.10 2.42 17.63
CA ARG A 131 -30.13 3.41 17.31
C ARG A 131 -30.97 3.75 18.55
N ASN A 132 -30.87 4.98 19.04
CA ASN A 132 -31.81 5.46 20.06
C ASN A 132 -33.20 5.63 19.43
N GLN A 133 -34.22 5.01 20.03
CA GLN A 133 -35.63 5.26 19.72
C GLN A 133 -36.09 6.47 20.52
N GLU A 134 -36.54 7.53 19.83
CA GLU A 134 -37.27 8.65 20.46
C GLU A 134 -38.77 8.57 20.13
N GLU A 135 -39.58 9.05 21.08
CA GLU A 135 -41.04 8.98 21.11
C GLU A 135 -41.70 9.98 20.15
N VAL A 136 -42.88 9.61 19.61
CA VAL A 136 -43.92 10.57 19.20
C VAL A 136 -45.31 10.03 19.58
N SER A 137 -46.15 10.94 20.11
CA SER A 137 -47.57 10.78 20.50
C SER A 137 -48.50 10.46 19.30
N ASP A 138 -49.75 9.97 19.44
CA ASP A 138 -50.86 10.58 20.20
C ASP A 138 -52.16 9.72 20.27
N ASN A 139 -52.99 10.01 21.29
CA ASN A 139 -54.44 9.76 21.48
C ASN A 139 -55.19 8.58 20.82
N ARG A 140 -55.83 7.74 21.67
CA ARG A 140 -57.31 7.59 21.78
C ARG A 140 -57.74 6.78 23.02
N VAL A 141 -59.02 6.89 23.41
CA VAL A 141 -59.59 6.52 24.73
C VAL A 141 -60.79 5.55 24.60
N ASN A 142 -60.97 4.66 25.60
CA ASN A 142 -62.07 3.68 25.84
C ASN A 142 -62.17 2.51 24.83
N ILE A 143 -62.51 1.25 25.22
CA ILE A 143 -63.75 0.76 25.87
C ILE A 143 -63.48 -0.58 26.65
N TYR A 144 -64.45 -1.00 27.48
CA TYR A 144 -64.45 -2.16 28.38
C TYR A 144 -64.54 -3.57 27.73
N GLU A 145 -64.27 -4.57 28.58
CA GLU A 145 -64.56 -6.02 28.52
C GLU A 145 -65.58 -6.51 27.47
N GLU A 146 -65.27 -7.63 26.79
CA GLU A 146 -65.98 -8.91 27.01
C GLU A 146 -65.32 -10.11 26.29
N GLN A 147 -65.79 -11.31 26.66
CA GLN A 147 -65.99 -12.51 25.80
C GLN A 147 -64.92 -13.60 25.56
N LEU A 148 -65.39 -14.80 25.92
CA LEU A 148 -65.43 -16.06 25.15
C LEU A 148 -64.48 -17.22 25.45
N VAL A 149 -65.16 -18.32 25.72
CA VAL A 149 -64.78 -19.68 26.10
C VAL A 149 -64.56 -20.54 24.85
N GLU A 150 -63.54 -21.41 24.90
CA GLU A 150 -63.33 -22.68 24.17
C GLU A 150 -63.67 -22.78 22.66
N ASN A 151 -62.72 -23.33 21.89
CA ASN A 151 -62.81 -24.77 21.55
C ASN A 151 -61.56 -25.37 20.88
N ASP A 152 -61.60 -26.71 20.82
CA ASP A 152 -60.83 -27.64 19.98
C ASP A 152 -59.37 -27.98 20.34
N LYS A 153 -58.93 -29.25 20.30
CA LYS A 153 -59.53 -30.60 20.50
C LYS A 153 -58.46 -31.66 20.17
N ASN A 154 -58.57 -32.81 20.83
CA ASN A 154 -58.10 -34.18 20.50
C ASN A 154 -57.07 -34.76 21.49
N ILE A 155 -57.45 -35.68 22.40
CA ILE A 155 -57.71 -37.15 22.21
C ILE A 155 -56.37 -37.87 21.93
N VAL A 156 -55.85 -38.79 22.77
CA VAL A 156 -56.24 -40.20 23.06
C VAL A 156 -55.75 -40.56 24.49
N GLN A 157 -56.57 -40.88 25.49
CA GLN A 157 -57.17 -42.19 25.86
C GLN A 157 -56.21 -43.36 26.20
N ARG A 158 -56.26 -43.87 27.44
CA ARG A 158 -56.26 -45.32 27.70
C ARG A 158 -56.94 -45.66 29.03
N ASN A 159 -57.71 -46.75 29.03
CA ASN A 159 -58.66 -47.12 30.08
C ASN A 159 -58.02 -47.92 31.22
N LEU A 160 -58.70 -47.98 32.37
CA LEU A 160 -58.76 -49.17 33.24
C LEU A 160 -60.21 -49.35 33.73
N GLU A 161 -60.60 -50.61 33.98
CA GLU A 161 -62.00 -51.07 34.03
C GLU A 161 -62.64 -51.00 35.42
N TYR A 162 -63.97 -51.18 35.42
CA TYR A 162 -64.86 -51.25 36.59
C TYR A 162 -65.40 -52.68 36.73
N ASP A 163 -65.53 -53.18 37.96
CA ASP A 163 -66.42 -54.29 38.34
C ASP A 163 -66.44 -54.40 39.89
N ASN A 164 -67.51 -54.76 40.61
CA ASN A 164 -68.97 -54.80 40.34
C ASN A 164 -69.74 -55.01 41.69
N VAL A 165 -71.09 -55.07 41.69
CA VAL A 165 -72.02 -55.55 42.76
C VAL A 165 -72.27 -54.57 43.95
N LYS A 166 -73.47 -54.01 44.27
CA LYS A 166 -74.88 -54.49 44.50
C LYS A 166 -75.10 -55.07 45.92
N ILE A 167 -76.25 -55.00 46.64
CA ILE A 167 -77.63 -54.42 46.48
C ILE A 167 -78.34 -54.36 47.88
N SER A 168 -79.52 -53.71 48.03
CA SER A 168 -80.61 -54.01 49.04
C SER A 168 -80.55 -53.46 50.50
N SER A 169 -81.65 -53.13 51.23
CA SER A 169 -83.09 -52.95 50.88
C SER A 169 -84.00 -52.36 52.01
N THR A 170 -85.16 -51.80 51.59
CA THR A 170 -86.54 -51.82 52.20
C THR A 170 -86.94 -51.27 53.59
N GLU A 171 -87.78 -50.23 53.55
CA GLU A 171 -89.11 -50.00 54.22
C GLU A 171 -89.63 -50.84 55.41
N LYS A 172 -90.27 -50.20 56.41
CA LYS A 172 -91.77 -50.02 56.48
C LYS A 172 -92.23 -49.15 57.68
N ALA A 173 -93.50 -48.70 57.66
CA ALA A 173 -94.09 -47.69 58.56
C ALA A 173 -95.22 -48.20 59.48
N LEU A 174 -95.57 -47.42 60.51
CA LEU A 174 -96.78 -47.54 61.35
C LEU A 174 -97.20 -46.14 61.88
N THR A 175 -98.51 -45.90 62.11
CA THR A 175 -99.09 -44.55 62.34
C THR A 175 -99.97 -44.45 63.59
N THR A 176 -99.96 -43.29 64.25
CA THR A 176 -100.85 -42.90 65.37
C THR A 176 -101.28 -41.42 65.23
N VAL A 177 -102.38 -40.99 65.87
CA VAL A 177 -103.12 -39.73 65.59
C VAL A 177 -102.52 -38.47 66.25
N TYR A 178 -102.93 -37.29 65.77
CA TYR A 178 -102.16 -36.03 65.71
C TYR A 178 -102.79 -34.86 66.49
N ASN A 179 -102.02 -34.15 67.32
CA ASN A 179 -102.33 -32.83 67.92
C ASN A 179 -101.33 -31.78 67.41
N LYS A 180 -101.61 -30.47 67.51
CA LYS A 180 -100.68 -29.39 67.09
C LYS A 180 -99.95 -28.73 68.26
N ALA A 181 -98.66 -28.39 68.08
CA ALA A 181 -97.89 -27.57 69.01
C ALA A 181 -97.95 -26.06 68.71
N THR A 182 -97.74 -25.24 69.74
CA THR A 182 -97.67 -23.77 69.64
C THR A 182 -96.43 -23.21 70.36
N ILE A 183 -96.00 -22.00 70.00
CA ILE A 183 -94.81 -21.32 70.56
C ILE A 183 -95.20 -20.18 71.50
N SER A 184 -94.66 -20.20 72.72
CA SER A 184 -94.79 -19.08 73.66
C SER A 184 -93.63 -18.10 73.58
N ASN A 185 -92.37 -18.55 73.45
CA ASN A 185 -91.24 -17.63 73.27
C ASN A 185 -90.04 -18.16 72.48
N LEU A 186 -89.21 -17.22 71.98
CA LEU A 186 -87.83 -17.39 71.50
C LEU A 186 -86.98 -16.36 72.24
N GLU A 187 -85.93 -16.81 72.92
CA GLU A 187 -84.94 -15.97 73.60
C GLU A 187 -83.53 -16.32 73.10
N VAL A 188 -82.62 -15.33 73.09
CA VAL A 188 -81.20 -15.51 72.81
C VAL A 188 -80.41 -14.95 73.98
N SER A 189 -79.42 -15.69 74.47
CA SER A 189 -78.67 -15.36 75.67
C SER A 189 -77.16 -15.56 75.50
N LEU A 190 -76.36 -14.78 76.22
CA LEU A 190 -74.91 -14.97 76.34
C LEU A 190 -74.60 -15.32 77.79
N ASN A 191 -73.95 -16.46 78.03
CA ASN A 191 -73.60 -16.95 79.37
C ASN A 191 -74.80 -16.95 80.36
N GLY A 192 -76.01 -17.24 79.87
CA GLY A 192 -77.25 -17.27 80.66
C GLY A 192 -78.00 -15.93 80.77
N THR A 193 -77.42 -14.80 80.36
CA THR A 193 -78.10 -13.49 80.36
C THR A 193 -78.80 -13.25 79.02
N VAL A 194 -80.10 -12.97 79.04
CA VAL A 194 -80.91 -12.72 77.83
C VAL A 194 -80.50 -11.40 77.15
N VAL A 195 -80.31 -11.45 75.83
CA VAL A 195 -79.98 -10.29 74.98
C VAL A 195 -81.27 -9.55 74.62
N THR A 196 -81.51 -8.41 75.28
CA THR A 196 -82.71 -7.59 75.11
C THR A 196 -82.53 -6.40 74.15
N ASN A 197 -81.29 -6.01 73.85
CA ASN A 197 -80.97 -4.86 72.99
C ASN A 197 -80.87 -5.19 71.49
N GLY A 198 -81.13 -6.45 71.10
CA GLY A 198 -81.02 -6.92 69.72
C GLY A 198 -79.59 -6.95 69.14
N LYS A 199 -78.53 -6.78 69.95
CA LYS A 199 -77.14 -6.74 69.49
C LYS A 199 -76.33 -7.96 69.95
N LEU A 200 -75.49 -8.48 69.08
CA LEU A 200 -74.59 -9.61 69.29
C LEU A 200 -73.15 -9.21 68.88
N GLU A 201 -72.15 -9.93 69.38
CA GLU A 201 -70.74 -9.77 69.03
C GLU A 201 -70.27 -10.92 68.12
N GLN A 202 -69.53 -10.58 67.07
CA GLN A 202 -68.92 -11.55 66.17
C GLN A 202 -67.98 -12.50 66.93
N GLY A 203 -68.15 -13.81 66.75
CA GLY A 203 -67.31 -14.84 67.37
C GLY A 203 -67.66 -15.21 68.82
N LYS A 204 -68.67 -14.59 69.45
CA LYS A 204 -69.20 -15.06 70.74
C LYS A 204 -70.27 -16.13 70.53
N THR A 205 -70.36 -17.12 71.41
CA THR A 205 -71.36 -18.21 71.32
C THR A 205 -72.59 -17.88 72.16
N TYR A 206 -73.75 -17.81 71.51
CA TYR A 206 -75.04 -17.51 72.13
C TYR A 206 -75.93 -18.74 72.23
N THR A 207 -76.70 -18.85 73.32
CA THR A 207 -77.73 -19.89 73.49
C THR A 207 -79.09 -19.35 73.06
N ILE A 208 -79.64 -19.92 71.99
CA ILE A 208 -81.00 -19.71 71.50
C ILE A 208 -81.90 -20.70 72.23
N LYS A 209 -83.01 -20.24 72.81
CA LYS A 209 -83.96 -21.08 73.55
C LYS A 209 -85.39 -20.81 73.08
N GLY A 210 -86.11 -21.86 72.73
CA GLY A 210 -87.53 -21.82 72.39
C GLY A 210 -88.38 -22.42 73.50
N ASN A 211 -89.57 -21.89 73.71
CA ASN A 211 -90.57 -22.49 74.60
C ASN A 211 -91.84 -22.73 73.76
N GLY A 212 -92.33 -23.96 73.75
CA GLY A 212 -93.54 -24.36 73.04
C GLY A 212 -94.29 -25.48 73.76
N ASN A 213 -95.59 -25.55 73.51
CA ASN A 213 -96.53 -26.41 74.24
C ASN A 213 -97.28 -27.34 73.29
N SER A 214 -97.41 -28.62 73.67
CA SER A 214 -98.39 -29.55 73.09
C SER A 214 -98.63 -30.75 74.01
N ALA A 215 -99.77 -31.43 73.81
CA ALA A 215 -100.24 -32.51 74.68
C ALA A 215 -99.35 -33.77 74.66
N ASN A 216 -98.71 -34.10 73.53
CA ASN A 216 -97.86 -35.30 73.43
C ASN A 216 -96.35 -34.97 73.55
N GLY A 217 -96.02 -33.73 73.96
CA GLY A 217 -94.66 -33.19 73.96
C GLY A 217 -94.27 -32.54 72.63
N VAL A 218 -93.27 -31.66 72.69
CA VAL A 218 -92.88 -30.79 71.56
C VAL A 218 -91.49 -31.15 71.04
N LEU A 219 -91.34 -31.15 69.72
CA LEU A 219 -90.07 -31.19 69.02
C LEU A 219 -89.75 -29.78 68.50
N TYR A 220 -88.51 -29.34 68.68
CA TYR A 220 -87.99 -28.04 68.28
C TYR A 220 -86.93 -28.17 67.19
N GLN A 221 -87.01 -27.34 66.16
CA GLN A 221 -86.03 -27.22 65.07
C GLN A 221 -85.53 -25.76 65.03
N PHE A 222 -84.23 -25.56 64.88
CA PHE A 222 -83.57 -24.24 65.00
C PHE A 222 -82.98 -23.79 63.65
N TRP A 223 -83.19 -22.51 63.33
CA TRP A 223 -82.86 -21.92 62.03
C TRP A 223 -82.15 -20.57 62.19
N ILE A 224 -81.27 -20.26 61.24
CA ILE A 224 -80.59 -18.96 61.10
C ILE A 224 -80.70 -18.50 59.65
N LYS A 225 -81.09 -17.25 59.41
CA LYS A 225 -80.95 -16.59 58.10
C LYS A 225 -79.72 -15.71 58.13
N ASP A 226 -78.74 -15.98 57.27
CA ASP A 226 -77.55 -15.13 57.14
C ASP A 226 -77.88 -13.87 56.30
N PRO A 227 -77.46 -12.66 56.74
CA PRO A 227 -77.76 -11.40 56.05
C PRO A 227 -77.20 -11.32 54.62
N TYR A 228 -76.11 -12.02 54.32
CA TYR A 228 -75.44 -11.94 53.03
C TYR A 228 -75.96 -12.97 52.05
N THR A 229 -76.20 -14.21 52.49
CA THR A 229 -76.75 -15.24 51.60
C THR A 229 -78.26 -15.08 51.42
N GLN A 230 -78.96 -14.48 52.38
CA GLN A 230 -80.42 -14.45 52.47
C GLN A 230 -81.07 -15.85 52.43
N VAL A 231 -80.30 -16.91 52.70
CA VAL A 231 -80.76 -18.30 52.79
C VAL A 231 -80.96 -18.69 54.25
N TRP A 232 -82.03 -19.44 54.52
CA TRP A 232 -82.26 -20.07 55.82
C TRP A 232 -81.43 -21.35 55.95
N GLN A 233 -80.54 -21.39 56.93
CA GLN A 233 -79.78 -22.57 57.34
C GLN A 233 -80.43 -23.20 58.57
N MET A 234 -80.72 -24.50 58.49
CA MET A 234 -81.10 -25.30 59.66
C MET A 234 -79.83 -25.54 60.48
N ILE A 235 -79.78 -25.02 61.71
CA ILE A 235 -78.65 -25.26 62.63
C ILE A 235 -78.90 -26.45 63.56
N ARG A 236 -80.16 -26.89 63.69
CA ARG A 236 -80.52 -28.14 64.37
C ARG A 236 -81.88 -28.65 63.90
N ASP A 237 -81.97 -29.94 63.59
CA ASP A 237 -83.25 -30.58 63.25
C ASP A 237 -84.17 -30.77 64.49
N TYR A 238 -85.39 -31.25 64.25
CA TYR A 238 -86.42 -31.53 65.25
C TYR A 238 -85.95 -32.48 66.35
N GLY A 239 -85.95 -31.99 67.58
CA GLY A 239 -85.63 -32.77 68.78
C GLY A 239 -86.29 -32.19 70.03
N THR A 240 -86.40 -32.99 71.09
CA THR A 240 -87.09 -32.61 72.34
C THR A 240 -86.39 -31.50 73.13
N GLY A 241 -85.08 -31.32 72.97
CA GLY A 241 -84.31 -30.27 73.65
C GLY A 241 -84.70 -28.89 73.16
N ASN A 242 -85.01 -27.95 74.07
CA ASN A 242 -85.59 -26.66 73.72
C ASN A 242 -84.57 -25.51 73.56
N SER A 243 -83.27 -25.81 73.46
CA SER A 243 -82.22 -24.82 73.21
C SER A 243 -81.13 -25.33 72.25
N MET A 244 -80.40 -24.39 71.65
CA MET A 244 -79.27 -24.62 70.75
C MET A 244 -78.23 -23.50 70.87
N ASN A 245 -76.94 -23.83 70.79
CA ASN A 245 -75.86 -22.84 70.76
C ASN A 245 -75.49 -22.46 69.32
N TRP A 246 -75.21 -21.17 69.08
CA TRP A 246 -74.84 -20.63 67.78
C TRP A 246 -73.82 -19.49 67.93
N THR A 247 -72.88 -19.41 66.99
CA THR A 247 -71.80 -18.40 66.98
C THR A 247 -71.85 -17.65 65.65
N PRO A 248 -72.23 -16.36 65.60
CA PRO A 248 -72.15 -15.58 64.38
C PRO A 248 -70.69 -15.39 63.95
N THR A 249 -70.36 -15.83 62.74
CA THR A 249 -69.02 -15.73 62.16
C THR A 249 -68.79 -14.43 61.39
N ARG A 250 -69.85 -13.67 61.08
CA ARG A 250 -69.81 -12.39 60.34
C ARG A 250 -70.69 -11.36 61.05
N THR A 251 -70.47 -10.08 60.74
CA THR A 251 -71.31 -8.97 61.22
C THR A 251 -72.60 -8.83 60.40
N GLY A 252 -73.58 -8.06 60.88
CA GLY A 252 -74.83 -7.76 60.18
C GLY A 252 -76.08 -8.37 60.81
N LYS A 253 -77.23 -8.19 60.15
CA LYS A 253 -78.58 -8.52 60.65
C LYS A 253 -78.99 -9.97 60.38
N TYR A 254 -78.91 -10.83 61.38
CA TYR A 254 -79.36 -12.22 61.31
C TYR A 254 -80.81 -12.35 61.77
N LEU A 255 -81.61 -13.18 61.08
CA LEU A 255 -82.88 -13.66 61.63
C LEU A 255 -82.67 -15.02 62.28
N ILE A 256 -83.04 -15.13 63.56
CA ILE A 256 -82.94 -16.36 64.35
C ILE A 256 -84.34 -16.95 64.50
N GLY A 257 -84.47 -18.25 64.27
CA GLY A 257 -85.75 -18.93 64.14
C GLY A 257 -85.89 -20.22 64.91
N ILE A 258 -87.11 -20.48 65.37
CA ILE A 258 -87.54 -21.79 65.89
C ILE A 258 -88.81 -22.22 65.17
N HIS A 259 -88.86 -23.49 64.76
CA HIS A 259 -90.08 -24.19 64.36
C HIS A 259 -90.40 -25.22 65.44
N VAL A 260 -91.67 -25.42 65.75
CA VAL A 260 -92.13 -26.49 66.66
C VAL A 260 -93.15 -27.38 65.98
N LYS A 261 -93.24 -28.61 66.47
CA LYS A 261 -94.37 -29.49 66.19
C LYS A 261 -94.58 -30.48 67.35
N ASP A 262 -95.79 -31.00 67.48
CA ASP A 262 -96.08 -32.10 68.40
C ASP A 262 -95.22 -33.31 68.03
N LYS A 263 -94.83 -34.10 69.03
CA LYS A 263 -94.04 -35.31 68.83
C LYS A 263 -94.73 -36.28 67.86
N ASN A 264 -96.05 -36.31 67.91
CA ASN A 264 -96.92 -36.96 66.96
C ASN A 264 -97.54 -35.88 66.06
N SER A 265 -96.73 -35.08 65.34
CA SER A 265 -97.17 -34.18 64.24
C SER A 265 -96.72 -34.70 62.86
N LYS A 266 -97.69 -34.85 61.93
CA LYS A 266 -97.50 -35.33 60.55
C LYS A 266 -97.18 -34.19 59.59
N GLU A 267 -97.53 -32.97 60.00
CA GLU A 267 -97.18 -31.76 59.30
C GLU A 267 -95.67 -31.50 59.39
N ARG A 268 -95.17 -30.70 58.45
CA ARG A 268 -93.76 -30.31 58.42
C ARG A 268 -93.37 -29.48 59.64
N LEU A 269 -94.29 -28.63 60.11
CA LEU A 269 -94.25 -27.87 61.36
C LEU A 269 -95.69 -27.56 61.79
N ASP A 270 -95.92 -27.31 63.09
CA ASP A 270 -97.22 -26.83 63.58
C ASP A 270 -97.22 -25.31 63.78
N ASP A 271 -96.11 -24.73 64.27
CA ASP A 271 -95.95 -23.30 64.55
C ASP A 271 -94.47 -22.85 64.43
N HIS A 272 -94.22 -21.55 64.26
CA HIS A 272 -92.88 -20.98 64.09
C HIS A 272 -92.74 -19.51 64.55
N LYS A 273 -91.53 -19.12 64.99
CA LYS A 273 -91.20 -17.75 65.40
C LYS A 273 -89.81 -17.33 64.90
N TYR A 274 -89.68 -16.09 64.45
CA TYR A 274 -88.42 -15.48 63.98
C TYR A 274 -88.16 -14.14 64.70
N VAL A 275 -86.89 -13.83 64.99
CA VAL A 275 -86.46 -12.57 65.64
C VAL A 275 -85.15 -12.07 65.01
N GLU A 276 -85.02 -10.76 64.77
CA GLU A 276 -83.79 -10.15 64.20
C GLU A 276 -82.77 -9.77 65.29
N TYR A 277 -81.48 -10.01 65.03
CA TYR A 277 -80.35 -9.57 65.84
C TYR A 277 -79.21 -9.01 64.96
N ASN A 278 -78.61 -7.89 65.35
CA ASN A 278 -77.47 -7.27 64.65
C ASN A 278 -76.13 -7.68 65.28
N VAL A 279 -75.23 -8.27 64.50
CA VAL A 279 -73.89 -8.68 64.94
C VAL A 279 -72.86 -7.58 64.63
N GLU A 280 -72.10 -7.17 65.64
CA GLU A 280 -71.07 -6.11 65.55
C GLU A 280 -69.66 -6.67 65.86
N GLN A 281 -68.61 -5.99 65.37
CA GLN A 281 -67.21 -6.39 65.56
C GLN A 281 -66.55 -5.49 66.62
N ASN A 282 -65.79 -6.09 67.54
CA ASN A 282 -65.10 -5.36 68.61
C ASN A 282 -63.69 -4.95 68.16
N SER A 283 -63.33 -3.67 68.33
CA SER A 283 -62.06 -3.09 67.84
C SER A 283 -61.25 -2.43 68.95
N SER A 284 -60.07 -2.99 69.24
CA SER A 284 -59.08 -2.49 70.19
C SER A 284 -57.83 -1.94 69.48
N LYS A 285 -57.01 -1.16 70.20
CA LYS A 285 -55.68 -0.71 69.75
C LYS A 285 -54.57 -1.47 70.47
N ALA A 286 -53.44 -1.71 69.81
CA ALA A 286 -52.23 -2.25 70.44
C ALA A 286 -51.32 -1.17 71.03
N THR A 287 -50.53 -1.53 72.04
CA THR A 287 -49.52 -0.67 72.69
C THR A 287 -48.18 -1.40 72.83
N ILE A 288 -47.07 -0.65 72.88
CA ILE A 288 -45.70 -1.18 73.01
C ILE A 288 -45.23 -1.07 74.47
N SER A 289 -44.75 -2.19 75.03
CA SER A 289 -44.10 -2.20 76.34
C SER A 289 -42.57 -2.10 76.23
N ASN A 290 -41.93 -2.78 75.26
CA ASN A 290 -40.47 -2.72 75.10
C ASN A 290 -39.98 -2.78 73.64
N LEU A 291 -38.79 -2.24 73.41
CA LEU A 291 -37.94 -2.44 72.23
C LEU A 291 -36.50 -2.63 72.71
N GLU A 292 -35.91 -3.79 72.44
CA GLU A 292 -34.55 -4.16 72.80
C GLU A 292 -33.75 -4.66 71.58
N VAL A 293 -32.44 -4.45 71.59
CA VAL A 293 -31.51 -4.99 70.59
C VAL A 293 -30.46 -5.82 71.32
N SER A 294 -30.14 -7.00 70.80
CA SER A 294 -29.25 -7.97 71.47
C SER A 294 -28.26 -8.61 70.49
N LEU A 295 -27.09 -9.02 71.01
CA LEU A 295 -26.08 -9.81 70.28
C LEU A 295 -25.93 -11.16 70.98
N ASN A 296 -26.12 -12.25 70.24
CA ASN A 296 -26.05 -13.63 70.78
C ASN A 296 -26.90 -13.83 72.06
N GLY A 297 -28.07 -13.16 72.14
CA GLY A 297 -28.98 -13.22 73.29
C GLY A 297 -28.69 -12.22 74.42
N THR A 298 -27.55 -11.52 74.41
CA THR A 298 -27.23 -10.48 75.40
C THR A 298 -27.72 -9.11 74.93
N VAL A 299 -28.55 -8.43 75.74
CA VAL A 299 -29.10 -7.10 75.41
C VAL A 299 -28.00 -6.02 75.42
N VAL A 300 -27.99 -5.18 74.39
CA VAL A 300 -27.06 -4.05 74.23
C VAL A 300 -27.59 -2.85 75.03
N THR A 301 -27.00 -2.61 76.20
CA THR A 301 -27.39 -1.53 77.12
C THR A 301 -26.56 -0.25 76.99
N ASN A 302 -25.36 -0.33 76.41
CA ASN A 302 -24.43 0.80 76.26
C ASN A 302 -24.70 1.67 75.01
N GLY A 303 -25.74 1.35 74.23
CA GLY A 303 -26.05 2.04 72.97
C GLY A 303 -25.04 1.86 71.83
N LYS A 304 -24.06 0.96 71.96
CA LYS A 304 -23.00 0.74 70.96
C LYS A 304 -23.15 -0.60 70.25
N LEU A 305 -22.99 -0.58 68.93
CA LEU A 305 -23.00 -1.76 68.06
C LEU A 305 -21.68 -1.82 67.27
N GLU A 306 -21.30 -3.00 66.80
CA GLU A 306 -20.15 -3.23 65.93
C GLU A 306 -20.60 -3.42 64.48
N GLN A 307 -19.92 -2.73 63.56
CA GLN A 307 -20.16 -2.87 62.12
C GLN A 307 -19.99 -4.35 61.68
N GLY A 308 -20.97 -4.88 60.97
CA GLY A 308 -20.94 -6.24 60.43
C GLY A 308 -21.29 -7.38 61.41
N LYS A 309 -21.61 -7.10 62.67
CA LYS A 309 -22.21 -8.10 63.58
C LYS A 309 -23.73 -8.15 63.38
N THR A 310 -24.34 -9.32 63.50
CA THR A 310 -25.80 -9.49 63.38
C THR A 310 -26.46 -9.40 64.75
N TYR A 311 -27.39 -8.46 64.90
CA TYR A 311 -28.14 -8.20 66.13
C TYR A 311 -29.60 -8.64 65.98
N THR A 312 -30.20 -9.12 67.07
CA THR A 312 -31.63 -9.41 67.14
C THR A 312 -32.36 -8.25 67.80
N ILE A 313 -33.21 -7.59 67.02
CA ILE A 313 -34.16 -6.57 67.46
C ILE A 313 -35.42 -7.29 67.93
N LYS A 314 -35.95 -6.92 69.11
CA LYS A 314 -37.15 -7.55 69.67
C LYS A 314 -38.07 -6.50 70.26
N GLY A 315 -39.34 -6.57 69.88
CA GLY A 315 -40.41 -5.73 70.39
C GLY A 315 -41.36 -6.53 71.25
N ASN A 316 -41.93 -5.92 72.27
CA ASN A 316 -43.03 -6.49 73.04
C ASN A 316 -44.21 -5.51 72.99
N GLY A 317 -45.37 -5.99 72.55
CA GLY A 317 -46.60 -5.21 72.48
C GLY A 317 -47.81 -6.03 72.91
N ASN A 318 -48.85 -5.34 73.38
CA ASN A 318 -50.05 -5.91 73.97
C ASN A 318 -51.30 -5.46 73.21
N SER A 319 -52.25 -6.37 72.95
CA SER A 319 -53.62 -6.03 72.55
C SER A 319 -54.59 -7.20 72.75
N ALA A 320 -55.88 -6.92 72.81
CA ALA A 320 -56.92 -7.91 73.14
C ALA A 320 -57.12 -8.96 72.04
N ASN A 321 -56.93 -8.61 70.75
CA ASN A 321 -57.08 -9.56 69.62
C ASN A 321 -55.74 -10.12 69.11
N GLY A 322 -54.64 -9.85 69.82
CA GLY A 322 -53.27 -10.14 69.39
C GLY A 322 -52.65 -9.02 68.55
N VAL A 323 -51.31 -9.05 68.46
CA VAL A 323 -50.49 -7.94 67.93
C VAL A 323 -49.75 -8.36 66.67
N LEU A 324 -49.69 -7.44 65.69
CA LEU A 324 -48.82 -7.51 64.53
C LEU A 324 -47.68 -6.50 64.69
N TYR A 325 -46.46 -6.92 64.38
CA TYR A 325 -45.22 -6.15 64.51
C TYR A 325 -44.57 -5.88 63.15
N GLN A 326 -44.13 -4.64 62.91
CA GLN A 326 -43.39 -4.20 61.73
C GLN A 326 -42.06 -3.56 62.19
N PHE A 327 -40.96 -3.83 61.48
CA PHE A 327 -39.60 -3.46 61.91
C PHE A 327 -38.93 -2.49 60.92
N TRP A 328 -38.26 -1.46 61.45
CA TRP A 328 -37.71 -0.34 60.70
C TRP A 328 -36.30 0.05 61.16
N ILE A 329 -35.50 0.55 60.23
CA ILE A 329 -34.16 1.11 60.48
C ILE A 329 -34.05 2.46 59.76
N LYS A 330 -33.54 3.50 60.43
CA LYS A 330 -33.11 4.75 59.78
C LYS A 330 -31.60 4.75 59.65
N ASP A 331 -31.08 4.84 58.43
CA ASP A 331 -29.64 4.94 58.18
C ASP A 331 -29.14 6.39 58.40
N PRO A 332 -28.00 6.60 59.10
CA PRO A 332 -27.48 7.93 59.42
C PRO A 332 -27.10 8.77 58.19
N TYR A 333 -26.77 8.14 57.06
CA TYR A 333 -26.30 8.85 55.86
C TYR A 333 -27.44 9.17 54.91
N THR A 334 -28.35 8.22 54.67
CA THR A 334 -29.51 8.50 53.79
C THR A 334 -30.57 9.34 54.50
N GLN A 335 -30.64 9.28 55.83
CA GLN A 335 -31.74 9.84 56.63
C GLN A 335 -33.13 9.30 56.23
N VAL A 336 -33.18 8.18 55.50
CA VAL A 336 -34.41 7.50 55.08
C VAL A 336 -34.71 6.33 56.01
N TRP A 337 -35.99 6.13 56.30
CA TRP A 337 -36.50 4.95 56.99
C TRP A 337 -36.66 3.77 56.02
N GLN A 338 -35.97 2.67 56.28
CA GLN A 338 -36.10 1.40 55.57
C GLN A 338 -36.93 0.42 56.42
N MET A 339 -37.99 -0.14 55.83
CA MET A 339 -38.69 -1.27 56.42
C MET A 339 -37.82 -2.51 56.24
N ILE A 340 -37.43 -3.15 57.34
CA ILE A 340 -36.66 -4.41 57.31
C ILE A 340 -37.57 -5.63 57.48
N ARG A 341 -38.80 -5.45 57.95
CA ARG A 341 -39.84 -6.49 57.97
C ARG A 341 -41.24 -5.89 58.05
N ASP A 342 -42.16 -6.40 57.23
CA ASP A 342 -43.58 -6.00 57.29
C ASP A 342 -44.31 -6.59 58.52
N TYR A 343 -45.57 -6.18 58.72
CA TYR A 343 -46.47 -6.62 59.78
C TYR A 343 -46.64 -8.15 59.83
N GLY A 344 -46.26 -8.74 60.96
CA GLY A 344 -46.45 -10.16 61.25
C GLY A 344 -46.49 -10.44 62.75
N THR A 345 -46.95 -11.63 63.14
CA THR A 345 -47.12 -12.02 64.55
C THR A 345 -45.80 -12.22 65.31
N GLY A 346 -44.70 -12.52 64.62
CA GLY A 346 -43.39 -12.70 65.25
C GLY A 346 -42.84 -11.39 65.82
N ASN A 347 -42.37 -11.40 67.06
CA ASN A 347 -42.00 -10.19 67.78
C ASN A 347 -40.50 -9.84 67.74
N SER A 348 -39.72 -10.47 66.87
CA SER A 348 -38.29 -10.18 66.66
C SER A 348 -37.86 -10.20 65.19
N MET A 349 -36.73 -9.56 64.90
CA MET A 349 -36.09 -9.51 63.58
C MET A 349 -34.57 -9.38 63.72
N ASN A 350 -33.80 -10.04 62.84
CA ASN A 350 -32.35 -9.90 62.79
C ASN A 350 -31.93 -8.77 61.83
N TRP A 351 -30.88 -8.02 62.20
CA TRP A 351 -30.34 -6.92 61.43
C TRP A 351 -28.83 -6.81 61.60
N THR A 352 -28.12 -6.44 60.52
CA THR A 352 -26.66 -6.31 60.49
C THR A 352 -26.32 -4.90 59.99
N PRO A 353 -25.81 -3.98 60.84
CA PRO A 353 -25.38 -2.66 60.37
C PRO A 353 -24.15 -2.77 59.46
N THR A 354 -24.24 -2.21 58.26
CA THR A 354 -23.20 -2.28 57.23
C THR A 354 -22.24 -1.09 57.23
N ARG A 355 -22.58 0.00 57.93
CA ARG A 355 -21.79 1.24 58.03
C ARG A 355 -21.73 1.69 59.50
N THR A 356 -20.79 2.57 59.83
CA THR A 356 -20.69 3.20 61.15
C THR A 356 -21.67 4.37 61.31
N GLY A 357 -21.87 4.85 62.54
CA GLY A 357 -22.69 6.02 62.85
C GLY A 357 -24.01 5.69 63.57
N LYS A 358 -24.84 6.71 63.78
CA LYS A 358 -26.05 6.67 64.62
C LYS A 358 -27.28 6.18 63.84
N TYR A 359 -27.67 4.93 64.06
CA TYR A 359 -28.89 4.34 63.51
C TYR A 359 -30.06 4.52 64.48
N LEU A 360 -31.27 4.80 63.95
CA LEU A 360 -32.51 4.63 64.73
C LEU A 360 -33.13 3.28 64.39
N VAL A 361 -33.32 2.44 65.40
CA VAL A 361 -34.02 1.16 65.32
C VAL A 361 -35.47 1.36 65.75
N GLY A 362 -36.44 0.90 64.96
CA GLY A 362 -37.86 1.15 65.17
C GLY A 362 -38.74 -0.10 65.09
N ILE A 363 -39.82 -0.09 65.88
CA ILE A 363 -40.93 -1.04 65.76
C ILE A 363 -42.27 -0.30 65.71
N TYR A 364 -43.17 -0.73 64.84
CA TYR A 364 -44.58 -0.36 64.86
C TYR A 364 -45.42 -1.58 65.25
N VAL A 365 -46.52 -1.35 65.97
CA VAL A 365 -47.49 -2.38 66.31
C VAL A 365 -48.91 -1.96 65.95
N LYS A 366 -49.76 -2.96 65.71
CA LYS A 366 -51.22 -2.79 65.71
C LYS A 366 -51.96 -4.04 66.15
N ASP A 367 -53.18 -3.87 66.63
CA ASP A 367 -54.13 -4.95 66.89
C ASP A 367 -54.45 -5.63 65.55
N LYS A 368 -54.61 -6.96 65.59
CA LYS A 368 -54.88 -7.77 64.40
C LYS A 368 -56.14 -7.32 63.62
N ASN A 369 -57.11 -6.71 64.31
CA ASN A 369 -58.36 -6.20 63.75
C ASN A 369 -58.37 -4.67 63.55
N SER A 370 -57.28 -3.96 63.88
CA SER A 370 -57.20 -2.50 63.68
C SER A 370 -57.19 -2.14 62.20
N LYS A 371 -58.06 -1.18 61.84
CA LYS A 371 -58.13 -0.57 60.50
C LYS A 371 -57.10 0.54 60.32
N GLU A 372 -56.42 0.96 61.38
CA GLU A 372 -55.37 1.96 61.32
C GLU A 372 -54.08 1.42 60.69
N ARG A 373 -53.24 2.33 60.18
CA ARG A 373 -51.94 1.98 59.59
C ARG A 373 -50.97 1.41 60.65
N LEU A 374 -51.03 1.96 61.85
CA LEU A 374 -50.36 1.50 63.08
C LEU A 374 -51.17 2.01 64.28
N ASP A 375 -51.12 1.31 65.40
CA ASP A 375 -51.73 1.78 66.65
C ASP A 375 -50.71 2.47 67.56
N ASP A 376 -49.47 1.97 67.60
CA ASP A 376 -48.37 2.51 68.42
C ASP A 376 -46.99 2.26 67.77
N HIS A 377 -45.98 3.05 68.14
CA HIS A 377 -44.60 2.94 67.62
C HIS A 377 -43.52 3.37 68.61
N LYS A 378 -42.32 2.78 68.52
CA LYS A 378 -41.17 3.11 69.37
C LYS A 378 -39.85 3.10 68.57
N TYR A 379 -38.95 4.03 68.89
CA TYR A 379 -37.61 4.14 68.31
C TYR A 379 -36.52 4.18 69.40
N VAL A 380 -35.32 3.66 69.11
CA VAL A 380 -34.13 3.74 69.96
C VAL A 380 -32.89 4.02 69.09
N GLU A 381 -32.00 4.92 69.52
CA GLU A 381 -30.73 5.21 68.83
C GLU A 381 -29.61 4.25 69.26
N TYR A 382 -28.83 3.79 68.29
CA TYR A 382 -27.60 3.00 68.50
C TYR A 382 -26.45 3.55 67.65
N ASN A 383 -25.26 3.71 68.25
CA ASN A 383 -24.04 4.11 67.54
C ASN A 383 -23.26 2.87 67.07
N VAL A 384 -23.09 2.72 65.76
CA VAL A 384 -22.29 1.64 65.17
C VAL A 384 -20.83 2.10 65.04
N GLU A 385 -19.92 1.36 65.67
CA GLU A 385 -18.48 1.63 65.68
C GLU A 385 -17.71 0.55 64.89
N GLN A 386 -16.54 0.92 64.36
CA GLN A 386 -15.66 0.00 63.61
C GLN A 386 -14.61 -0.55 64.56
N ASN A 387 -14.51 -1.88 64.65
CA ASN A 387 -13.55 -2.54 65.53
C ASN A 387 -12.16 -2.58 64.87
N SER A 388 -11.27 -1.66 65.23
CA SER A 388 -9.93 -1.53 64.65
C SER A 388 -8.86 -2.31 65.44
N SER A 389 -8.63 -3.57 65.08
CA SER A 389 -7.44 -4.33 65.50
C SER A 389 -6.23 -4.05 64.60
N LYS A 390 -5.03 -4.37 65.09
CA LYS A 390 -3.79 -4.46 64.30
C LYS A 390 -3.46 -5.93 64.03
N ALA A 391 -2.93 -6.24 62.85
CA ALA A 391 -2.37 -7.56 62.57
C ALA A 391 -0.91 -7.69 63.05
N THR A 392 -0.51 -8.91 63.41
CA THR A 392 0.88 -9.26 63.77
C THR A 392 1.38 -10.45 62.94
N ILE A 393 2.69 -10.59 62.76
CA ILE A 393 3.34 -11.71 62.06
C ILE A 393 3.93 -12.70 63.06
N SER A 394 3.48 -13.95 63.02
CA SER A 394 4.12 -15.04 63.76
C SER A 394 5.29 -15.65 62.98
N ASN A 395 5.17 -15.87 61.67
CA ASN A 395 6.28 -16.40 60.88
C ASN A 395 6.37 -15.94 59.42
N LEU A 396 7.58 -16.06 58.86
CA LEU A 396 7.92 -15.97 57.44
C LEU A 396 8.82 -17.16 57.13
N GLU A 397 8.40 -18.02 56.20
CA GLU A 397 9.15 -19.20 55.74
C GLU A 397 9.33 -19.13 54.23
N VAL A 398 10.45 -19.67 53.74
CA VAL A 398 10.70 -19.89 52.31
C VAL A 398 10.93 -21.38 52.11
N SER A 399 10.30 -21.97 51.10
CA SER A 399 10.29 -23.42 50.88
C SER A 399 10.47 -23.78 49.40
N LEU A 400 11.07 -24.94 49.12
CA LEU A 400 11.20 -25.51 47.78
C LEU A 400 10.45 -26.84 47.75
N ASN A 401 9.48 -26.97 46.83
CA ASN A 401 8.64 -28.17 46.69
C ASN A 401 7.98 -28.64 48.02
N GLY A 402 7.64 -27.69 48.90
CA GLY A 402 7.04 -27.95 50.22
C GLY A 402 8.04 -28.11 51.38
N THR A 403 9.34 -28.28 51.12
CA THR A 403 10.38 -28.37 52.15
C THR A 403 10.90 -26.99 52.53
N VAL A 404 10.84 -26.62 53.81
CA VAL A 404 11.32 -25.32 54.33
C VAL A 404 12.85 -25.23 54.25
N VAL A 405 13.35 -24.09 53.76
CA VAL A 405 14.78 -23.78 53.66
C VAL A 405 15.28 -23.22 54.99
N THR A 406 15.98 -24.04 55.77
CA THR A 406 16.49 -23.71 57.11
C THR A 406 17.95 -23.25 57.13
N ASN A 407 18.73 -23.57 56.10
CA ASN A 407 20.17 -23.24 56.02
C ASN A 407 20.46 -21.83 55.44
N GLY A 408 19.42 -21.04 55.14
CA GLY A 408 19.54 -19.71 54.54
C GLY A 408 20.07 -19.69 53.09
N LYS A 409 20.24 -20.84 52.43
CA LYS A 409 20.77 -20.94 51.06
C LYS A 409 19.67 -21.27 50.05
N LEU A 410 19.64 -20.53 48.95
CA LEU A 410 18.75 -20.74 47.81
C LEU A 410 19.58 -21.01 46.55
N GLU A 411 18.97 -21.62 45.54
CA GLU A 411 19.58 -21.88 44.24
C GLU A 411 18.99 -20.93 43.19
N GLN A 412 19.87 -20.30 42.40
CA GLN A 412 19.48 -19.43 41.31
C GLN A 412 18.57 -20.16 40.30
N GLY A 413 17.43 -19.55 39.96
CA GLY A 413 16.49 -20.09 38.98
C GLY A 413 15.55 -21.20 39.47
N LYS A 414 15.63 -21.64 40.73
CA LYS A 414 14.58 -22.48 41.36
C LYS A 414 13.44 -21.60 41.86
N THR A 415 12.20 -22.08 41.79
CA THR A 415 11.03 -21.34 42.30
C THR A 415 10.72 -21.75 43.72
N TYR A 416 10.73 -20.78 44.63
CA TYR A 416 10.47 -20.95 46.05
C TYR A 416 9.09 -20.40 46.44
N THR A 417 8.38 -21.08 47.33
CA THR A 417 7.15 -20.58 47.95
C THR A 417 7.51 -19.86 49.25
N ILE A 418 7.29 -18.55 49.27
CA ILE A 418 7.34 -17.69 50.45
C ILE A 418 5.98 -17.80 51.14
N LYS A 419 5.94 -18.02 52.46
CA LYS A 419 4.70 -18.16 53.24
C LYS A 419 4.79 -17.31 54.50
N GLY A 420 3.79 -16.47 54.71
CA GLY A 420 3.59 -15.68 55.93
C GLY A 420 2.50 -16.29 56.79
N ASN A 421 2.68 -16.28 58.10
CA ASN A 421 1.63 -16.56 59.06
C ASN A 421 1.44 -15.28 59.88
N GLY A 422 0.28 -14.65 59.74
CA GLY A 422 -0.12 -13.49 60.51
C GLY A 422 -1.47 -13.70 61.19
N ASN A 423 -1.74 -12.93 62.24
CA ASN A 423 -2.95 -13.04 63.04
C ASN A 423 -3.63 -11.67 63.22
N SER A 424 -4.96 -11.61 63.13
CA SER A 424 -5.76 -10.45 63.54
C SER A 424 -7.24 -10.78 63.66
N ALA A 425 -7.98 -10.00 64.45
CA ALA A 425 -9.38 -10.29 64.81
C ALA A 425 -10.35 -10.15 63.62
N ASN A 426 -10.07 -9.27 62.64
CA ASN A 426 -10.90 -9.10 61.44
C ASN A 426 -10.36 -9.86 60.21
N GLY A 427 -9.33 -10.68 60.38
CA GLY A 427 -8.58 -11.31 59.30
C GLY A 427 -7.44 -10.43 58.75
N VAL A 428 -6.49 -11.09 58.08
CA VAL A 428 -5.20 -10.50 57.69
C VAL A 428 -5.08 -10.36 56.18
N LEU A 429 -4.52 -9.23 55.75
CA LEU A 429 -4.04 -9.00 54.39
C LEU A 429 -2.51 -9.07 54.36
N TYR A 430 -1.96 -9.79 53.39
CA TYR A 430 -0.53 -10.04 53.21
C TYR A 430 0.00 -9.37 51.94
N GLN A 431 1.16 -8.72 52.04
CA GLN A 431 1.89 -8.09 50.94
C GLN A 431 3.33 -8.61 50.93
N PHE A 432 3.87 -8.96 49.77
CA PHE A 432 5.17 -9.66 49.63
C PHE A 432 6.20 -8.81 48.90
N TRP A 433 7.43 -8.83 49.40
CA TRP A 433 8.54 -7.98 48.98
C TRP A 433 9.85 -8.74 48.85
N ILE A 434 10.70 -8.29 47.92
CA ILE A 434 12.06 -8.79 47.72
C ILE A 434 13.00 -7.59 47.59
N LYS A 435 14.12 -7.58 48.32
CA LYS A 435 15.22 -6.63 48.09
C LYS A 435 16.32 -7.32 47.28
N ASP A 436 16.64 -6.80 46.10
CA ASP A 436 17.73 -7.34 45.27
C ASP A 436 19.10 -6.86 45.79
N PRO A 437 20.11 -7.75 45.91
CA PRO A 437 21.43 -7.41 46.46
C PRO A 437 22.19 -6.34 45.66
N TYR A 438 21.91 -6.19 44.36
CA TYR A 438 22.66 -5.28 43.49
C TYR A 438 21.98 -3.92 43.35
N THR A 439 20.66 -3.89 43.17
CA THR A 439 19.94 -2.61 43.08
C THR A 439 19.78 -1.95 44.44
N GLN A 440 19.78 -2.74 45.52
CA GLN A 440 19.43 -2.30 46.88
C GLN A 440 18.02 -1.66 46.97
N VAL A 441 17.17 -1.91 45.98
CA VAL A 441 15.78 -1.46 45.93
C VAL A 441 14.84 -2.60 46.36
N TRP A 442 13.80 -2.25 47.10
CA TRP A 442 12.70 -3.15 47.43
C TRP A 442 11.69 -3.23 46.27
N GLN A 443 11.47 -4.42 45.75
CA GLN A 443 10.45 -4.74 44.76
C GLN A 443 9.26 -5.40 45.45
N MET A 444 8.05 -4.84 45.26
CA MET A 444 6.81 -5.51 45.63
C MET A 444 6.57 -6.64 44.61
N ILE A 445 6.49 -7.88 45.06
CA ILE A 445 6.17 -9.04 44.21
C ILE A 445 4.69 -9.43 44.27
N ARG A 446 3.96 -8.96 45.30
CA ARG A 446 2.50 -9.10 45.41
C ARG A 446 1.92 -8.06 46.37
N ASP A 447 0.85 -7.38 45.96
CA ASP A 447 0.14 -6.42 46.81
C ASP A 447 -0.80 -7.09 47.84
N TYR A 448 -1.34 -6.31 48.78
CA TYR A 448 -2.19 -6.77 49.87
C TYR A 448 -3.37 -7.65 49.43
N GLY A 449 -3.39 -8.91 49.90
CA GLY A 449 -4.53 -9.81 49.72
C GLY A 449 -4.61 -10.89 50.78
N THR A 450 -5.71 -11.64 50.84
CA THR A 450 -5.97 -12.65 51.89
C THR A 450 -5.09 -13.90 51.81
N GLY A 451 -4.63 -14.28 50.62
CA GLY A 451 -3.74 -15.45 50.45
C GLY A 451 -2.39 -15.23 51.12
N ASN A 452 -1.93 -16.18 51.94
CA ASN A 452 -0.77 -16.01 52.80
C ASN A 452 0.56 -16.58 52.24
N SER A 453 0.61 -16.91 50.95
CA SER A 453 1.83 -17.33 50.27
C SER A 453 2.03 -16.67 48.90
N MET A 454 3.27 -16.66 48.42
CA MET A 454 3.64 -16.16 47.09
C MET A 454 4.85 -16.95 46.56
N ASN A 455 4.86 -17.26 45.26
CA ASN A 455 6.00 -17.90 44.62
C ASN A 455 6.99 -16.84 44.10
N TRP A 456 8.29 -17.11 44.23
CA TRP A 456 9.37 -16.24 43.79
C TRP A 456 10.56 -17.06 43.27
N THR A 457 11.21 -16.57 42.21
CA THR A 457 12.36 -17.20 41.57
C THR A 457 13.54 -16.21 41.56
N PRO A 458 14.60 -16.40 42.36
CA PRO A 458 15.76 -15.54 42.31
C PRO A 458 16.50 -15.69 40.98
N THR A 459 16.71 -14.57 40.28
CA THR A 459 17.33 -14.54 38.95
C THR A 459 18.84 -14.30 38.98
N ARG A 460 19.40 -13.86 40.12
CA ARG A 460 20.84 -13.58 40.30
C ARG A 460 21.34 -14.22 41.60
N THR A 461 22.65 -14.36 41.75
CA THR A 461 23.28 -14.81 43.00
C THR A 461 23.44 -13.67 44.01
N GLY A 462 23.57 -13.98 45.30
CA GLY A 462 23.83 -13.02 46.37
C GLY A 462 22.74 -12.97 47.45
N LYS A 463 22.90 -12.04 48.39
CA LYS A 463 22.05 -11.89 49.59
C LYS A 463 20.77 -11.11 49.31
N TYR A 464 19.65 -11.82 49.18
CA TYR A 464 18.32 -11.22 49.07
C TYR A 464 17.69 -11.07 50.45
N LEU A 465 16.96 -9.97 50.67
CA LEU A 465 16.00 -9.89 51.78
C LEU A 465 14.61 -10.25 51.26
N VAL A 466 14.02 -11.30 51.83
CA VAL A 466 12.65 -11.73 51.57
C VAL A 466 11.75 -11.15 52.65
N GLY A 467 10.66 -10.49 52.25
CA GLY A 467 9.83 -9.70 53.15
C GLY A 467 8.33 -9.94 53.01
N ILE A 468 7.64 -9.82 54.15
CA ILE A 468 6.18 -9.82 54.23
C ILE A 468 5.74 -8.64 55.11
N HIS A 469 4.76 -7.88 54.63
CA HIS A 469 3.99 -6.96 55.46
C HIS A 469 2.60 -7.54 55.68
N VAL A 470 2.02 -7.28 56.85
CA VAL A 470 0.62 -7.59 57.15
C VAL A 470 -0.14 -6.36 57.61
N LYS A 471 -1.46 -6.40 57.45
CA LYS A 471 -2.39 -5.53 58.18
C LYS A 471 -3.74 -6.21 58.40
N ASP A 472 -4.44 -5.78 59.42
CA ASP A 472 -5.85 -6.10 59.65
C ASP A 472 -6.67 -5.59 58.46
N LYS A 473 -7.67 -6.36 58.06
CA LYS A 473 -8.54 -6.04 56.92
C LYS A 473 -9.21 -4.65 57.03
N ASN A 474 -9.40 -4.15 58.26
CA ASN A 474 -10.01 -2.86 58.58
C ASN A 474 -8.99 -1.79 59.00
N SER A 475 -7.69 -2.10 59.04
CA SER A 475 -6.65 -1.12 59.42
C SER A 475 -6.53 -0.01 58.37
N LYS A 476 -6.46 1.23 58.88
CA LYS A 476 -6.21 2.45 58.07
C LYS A 476 -4.73 2.74 57.89
N GLU A 477 -3.85 2.00 58.59
CA GLU A 477 -2.41 2.15 58.47
C GLU A 477 -1.90 1.55 57.14
N ARG A 478 -0.71 2.00 56.72
CA ARG A 478 -0.06 1.48 55.50
C ARG A 478 0.29 -0.01 55.66
N LEU A 479 0.73 -0.39 56.86
CA LEU A 479 0.96 -1.75 57.34
C LEU A 479 0.83 -1.74 58.87
N ASP A 480 0.45 -2.87 59.48
CA ASP A 480 0.43 -3.00 60.94
C ASP A 480 1.72 -3.63 61.48
N ASP A 481 2.27 -4.61 60.76
CA ASP A 481 3.49 -5.34 61.13
C ASP A 481 4.24 -5.86 59.89
N HIS A 482 5.55 -6.15 60.03
CA HIS A 482 6.42 -6.62 58.95
C HIS A 482 7.56 -7.52 59.44
N LYS A 483 8.01 -8.44 58.58
CA LYS A 483 9.15 -9.35 58.85
C LYS A 483 10.00 -9.49 57.59
N TYR A 484 11.32 -9.40 57.77
CA TYR A 484 12.33 -9.59 56.72
C TYR A 484 13.32 -10.69 57.12
N VAL A 485 13.73 -11.54 56.18
CA VAL A 485 14.71 -12.61 56.38
C VAL A 485 15.73 -12.62 55.23
N GLU A 486 17.03 -12.74 55.54
CA GLU A 486 18.08 -12.83 54.53
C GLU A 486 18.24 -14.26 54.01
N TYR A 487 18.38 -14.40 52.69
CA TYR A 487 18.71 -15.65 52.01
C TYR A 487 19.85 -15.43 51.01
N ASN A 488 20.88 -16.28 51.05
CA ASN A 488 21.97 -16.26 50.08
C ASN A 488 21.65 -17.15 48.88
N VAL A 489 21.50 -16.55 47.69
CA VAL A 489 21.29 -17.29 46.44
C VAL A 489 22.65 -17.69 45.86
N GLU A 490 22.88 -18.99 45.78
CA GLU A 490 24.09 -19.61 45.22
C GLU A 490 23.79 -20.20 43.83
N GLN A 491 24.82 -20.27 42.98
CA GLN A 491 24.72 -20.88 41.66
C GLN A 491 25.18 -22.32 41.75
N ASN A 492 24.27 -23.27 41.51
CA ASN A 492 24.58 -24.69 41.57
C ASN A 492 25.31 -25.11 40.27
N SER A 493 26.65 -25.09 40.28
CA SER A 493 27.47 -25.38 39.11
C SER A 493 27.87 -26.87 39.05
N SER A 494 27.06 -27.69 38.38
CA SER A 494 27.48 -29.00 37.88
C SER A 494 28.34 -28.87 36.62
N LYS A 495 29.10 -29.92 36.29
CA LYS A 495 29.72 -30.10 34.97
C LYS A 495 28.86 -31.02 34.12
N ALA A 496 28.72 -30.74 32.82
CA ALA A 496 28.15 -31.69 31.88
C ALA A 496 29.18 -32.73 31.42
N THR A 497 28.71 -33.95 31.12
CA THR A 497 29.50 -35.04 30.54
C THR A 497 28.85 -35.57 29.26
N ILE A 498 29.64 -36.13 28.34
CA ILE A 498 29.17 -36.70 27.07
C ILE A 498 28.98 -38.21 27.22
N SER A 499 27.77 -38.68 26.93
CA SER A 499 27.49 -40.12 26.82
C SER A 499 27.70 -40.64 25.40
N ASN A 500 27.33 -39.88 24.36
CA ASN A 500 27.62 -40.29 22.97
C ASN A 500 27.81 -39.14 21.96
N LEU A 501 28.46 -39.48 20.84
CA LEU A 501 28.53 -38.69 19.61
C LEU A 501 28.32 -39.65 18.43
N GLU A 502 27.30 -39.39 17.63
CA GLU A 502 26.88 -40.20 16.48
C GLU A 502 26.77 -39.31 15.24
N VAL A 503 27.06 -39.87 14.06
CA VAL A 503 26.78 -39.23 12.77
C VAL A 503 25.91 -40.18 11.96
N SER A 504 24.83 -39.68 11.37
CA SER A 504 23.83 -40.50 10.66
C SER A 504 23.42 -39.88 9.32
N LEU A 505 23.01 -40.73 8.38
CA LEU A 505 22.42 -40.34 7.09
C LEU A 505 20.99 -40.87 7.03
N ASN A 506 20.01 -40.00 6.81
CA ASN A 506 18.59 -40.36 6.77
C ASN A 506 18.10 -41.18 7.99
N GLY A 507 18.70 -40.95 9.17
CA GLY A 507 18.40 -41.67 10.42
C GLY A 507 19.25 -42.93 10.68
N THR A 508 19.98 -43.44 9.69
CA THR A 508 20.90 -44.59 9.87
C THR A 508 22.28 -44.13 10.33
N VAL A 509 22.77 -44.66 11.46
CA VAL A 509 24.08 -44.31 12.02
C VAL A 509 25.22 -44.84 11.14
N VAL A 510 26.21 -44.00 10.86
CA VAL A 510 27.41 -44.33 10.08
C VAL A 510 28.44 -44.99 11.00
N THR A 511 28.56 -46.31 10.90
CA THR A 511 29.47 -47.13 11.73
C THR A 511 30.80 -47.46 11.07
N ASN A 512 30.90 -47.37 9.74
CA ASN A 512 32.10 -47.72 8.97
C ASN A 512 33.13 -46.57 8.85
N GLY A 513 32.88 -45.43 9.49
CA GLY A 513 33.74 -44.24 9.43
C GLY A 513 33.81 -43.54 8.07
N LYS A 514 32.98 -43.93 7.08
CA LYS A 514 32.98 -43.36 5.72
C LYS A 514 31.76 -42.48 5.49
N LEU A 515 31.99 -41.29 4.93
CA LEU A 515 30.96 -40.34 4.51
C LEU A 515 31.09 -40.05 3.01
N GLU A 516 30.03 -39.57 2.38
CA GLU A 516 29.99 -39.17 0.98
C GLU A 516 30.01 -37.65 0.85
N GLN A 517 30.88 -37.14 -0.02
CA GLN A 517 30.95 -35.72 -0.34
C GLN A 517 29.58 -35.19 -0.85
N GLY A 518 29.10 -34.10 -0.26
CA GLY A 518 27.84 -33.46 -0.66
C GLY A 518 26.55 -34.09 -0.13
N LYS A 519 26.60 -35.21 0.61
CA LYS A 519 25.43 -35.71 1.37
C LYS A 519 25.33 -34.96 2.71
N THR A 520 24.12 -34.71 3.19
CA THR A 520 23.89 -34.05 4.48
C THR A 520 23.73 -35.09 5.58
N TYR A 521 24.60 -35.03 6.58
CA TYR A 521 24.61 -35.92 7.73
C TYR A 521 24.10 -35.21 8.98
N THR A 522 23.36 -35.93 9.82
CA THR A 522 22.93 -35.46 11.14
C THR A 522 23.95 -35.91 12.18
N ILE A 523 24.67 -34.96 12.75
CA ILE A 523 25.54 -35.13 13.91
C ILE A 523 24.65 -35.03 15.16
N LYS A 524 24.71 -36.02 16.05
CA LYS A 524 23.92 -36.04 17.28
C LYS A 524 24.84 -36.31 18.48
N GLY A 525 24.82 -35.39 19.43
CA GLY A 525 25.47 -35.55 20.73
C GLY A 525 24.45 -35.90 21.79
N ASN A 526 24.83 -36.76 22.73
CA ASN A 526 24.05 -37.00 23.95
C ASN A 526 24.97 -36.66 25.13
N GLY A 527 24.49 -35.77 26.01
CA GLY A 527 25.22 -35.35 27.20
C GLY A 527 24.27 -35.19 28.39
N ASN A 528 24.84 -35.33 29.60
CA ASN A 528 24.12 -35.34 30.86
C ASN A 528 24.62 -34.22 31.77
N SER A 529 23.70 -33.49 32.41
CA SER A 529 24.02 -32.61 33.56
C SER A 529 22.78 -32.26 34.37
N ALA A 530 22.97 -31.87 35.63
CA ALA A 530 21.87 -31.64 36.58
C ALA A 530 21.01 -30.41 36.24
N ASN A 531 21.57 -29.38 35.60
CA ASN A 531 20.82 -28.18 35.18
C ASN A 531 20.43 -28.18 33.69
N GLY A 532 20.63 -29.31 33.00
CA GLY A 532 20.52 -29.41 31.54
C GLY A 532 21.78 -28.99 30.80
N VAL A 533 21.88 -29.44 29.55
CA VAL A 533 23.12 -29.38 28.75
C VAL A 533 22.97 -28.41 27.58
N LEU A 534 24.01 -27.61 27.35
CA LEU A 534 24.21 -26.84 26.13
C LEU A 534 25.24 -27.57 25.25
N TYR A 535 24.93 -27.73 23.97
CA TYR A 535 25.72 -28.42 22.97
C TYR A 535 26.27 -27.42 21.94
N GLN A 536 27.55 -27.54 21.60
CA GLN A 536 28.26 -26.77 20.57
C GLN A 536 28.88 -27.75 19.57
N PHE A 537 28.77 -27.48 18.28
CA PHE A 537 29.15 -28.42 17.21
C PHE A 537 30.32 -27.88 16.37
N TRP A 538 31.30 -28.74 16.11
CA TRP A 538 32.57 -28.39 15.48
C TRP A 538 32.97 -29.39 14.40
N ILE A 539 33.66 -28.88 13.38
CA ILE A 539 34.26 -29.67 12.30
C ILE A 539 35.70 -29.20 12.12
N LYS A 540 36.67 -30.12 12.07
CA LYS A 540 38.03 -29.83 11.62
C LYS A 540 38.19 -30.23 10.16
N ASP A 541 38.48 -29.28 9.29
CA ASP A 541 38.71 -29.55 7.86
C ASP A 541 40.13 -30.15 7.65
N PRO A 542 40.29 -31.21 6.84
CA PRO A 542 41.56 -31.91 6.65
C PRO A 542 42.66 -31.06 6.01
N TYR A 543 42.31 -30.02 5.26
CA TYR A 543 43.26 -29.22 4.49
C TYR A 543 43.66 -27.94 5.22
N THR A 544 42.71 -27.24 5.82
CA THR A 544 43.03 -26.04 6.61
C THR A 544 43.63 -26.40 7.96
N GLN A 545 43.34 -27.61 8.48
CA GLN A 545 43.65 -28.02 9.85
C GLN A 545 43.08 -27.08 10.93
N VAL A 546 42.12 -26.22 10.56
CA VAL A 546 41.41 -25.30 11.44
C VAL A 546 40.09 -25.92 11.89
N TRP A 547 39.75 -25.69 13.17
CA TRP A 547 38.44 -26.02 13.72
C TRP A 547 37.42 -24.93 13.35
N GLN A 548 36.38 -25.31 12.63
CA GLN A 548 35.22 -24.47 12.34
C GLN A 548 34.07 -24.82 13.30
N MET A 549 33.56 -23.82 14.01
CA MET A 549 32.31 -23.94 14.73
C MET A 549 31.17 -23.93 13.71
N ILE A 550 30.39 -25.02 13.64
CA ILE A 550 29.21 -25.10 12.77
C ILE A 550 27.92 -24.75 13.51
N ARG A 551 27.94 -24.79 14.85
CA ARG A 551 26.84 -24.29 15.69
C ARG A 551 27.34 -23.93 17.08
N ASP A 552 26.95 -22.76 17.58
CA ASP A 552 27.27 -22.36 18.96
C ASP A 552 26.41 -23.11 20.00
N TYR A 553 26.72 -22.89 21.28
CA TYR A 553 26.05 -23.47 22.44
C TYR A 553 24.53 -23.24 22.43
N GLY A 554 23.78 -24.34 22.39
CA GLY A 554 22.32 -24.34 22.47
C GLY A 554 21.77 -25.67 22.99
N THR A 555 20.49 -25.70 23.37
CA THR A 555 19.84 -26.88 23.99
C THR A 555 19.60 -28.04 23.01
N GLY A 556 19.52 -27.77 21.71
CA GLY A 556 19.31 -28.82 20.70
C GLY A 556 20.51 -29.76 20.62
N ASN A 557 20.28 -31.07 20.69
CA ASN A 557 21.36 -32.06 20.78
C ASN A 557 21.81 -32.64 19.41
N SER A 558 21.36 -32.06 18.31
CA SER A 558 21.79 -32.42 16.95
C SER A 558 22.09 -31.21 16.06
N MET A 559 22.86 -31.43 15.01
CA MET A 559 23.18 -30.45 13.96
C MET A 559 23.40 -31.16 12.62
N ASN A 560 22.92 -30.57 11.53
CA ASN A 560 23.16 -31.08 10.18
C ASN A 560 24.47 -30.50 9.61
N TRP A 561 25.24 -31.32 8.91
CA TRP A 561 26.48 -30.94 8.26
C TRP A 561 26.66 -31.66 6.93
N THR A 562 27.19 -30.93 5.93
CA THR A 562 27.44 -31.44 4.58
C THR A 562 28.93 -31.26 4.27
N PRO A 563 29.74 -32.33 4.21
CA PRO A 563 31.13 -32.23 3.82
C PRO A 563 31.27 -31.81 2.35
N THR A 564 31.98 -30.72 2.11
CA THR A 564 32.13 -30.12 0.77
C THR A 564 33.39 -30.60 0.03
N ARG A 565 34.35 -31.22 0.72
CA ARG A 565 35.60 -31.77 0.17
C ARG A 565 35.80 -33.21 0.67
N THR A 566 36.65 -33.97 0.00
CA THR A 566 37.06 -35.30 0.45
C THR A 566 38.12 -35.24 1.55
N GLY A 567 38.39 -36.36 2.22
CA GLY A 567 39.45 -36.52 3.23
C GLY A 567 38.95 -36.71 4.66
N LYS A 568 39.88 -36.76 5.60
CA LYS A 568 39.63 -37.09 7.02
C LYS A 568 39.20 -35.86 7.83
N TYR A 569 37.91 -35.78 8.16
CA TYR A 569 37.38 -34.75 9.05
C TYR A 569 37.32 -35.26 10.49
N LEU A 570 37.61 -34.38 11.46
CA LEU A 570 37.18 -34.61 12.85
C LEU A 570 35.84 -33.93 13.07
N VAL A 571 34.82 -34.72 13.38
CA VAL A 571 33.50 -34.25 13.80
C VAL A 571 33.48 -34.16 15.32
N GLY A 572 33.05 -33.02 15.87
CA GLY A 572 33.17 -32.73 17.28
C GLY A 572 31.92 -32.14 17.92
N ILE A 573 31.74 -32.49 19.19
CA ILE A 573 30.81 -31.81 20.10
C ILE A 573 31.55 -31.34 21.35
N HIS A 574 31.22 -30.14 21.83
CA HIS A 574 31.48 -29.73 23.20
C HIS A 574 30.15 -29.66 23.93
N VAL A 575 30.16 -29.99 25.22
CA VAL A 575 29.03 -29.78 26.12
C VAL A 575 29.44 -28.90 27.29
N LYS A 576 28.46 -28.21 27.86
CA LYS A 576 28.56 -27.68 29.22
C LYS A 576 27.20 -27.65 29.89
N ASP A 577 27.21 -27.67 31.21
CA ASP A 577 26.05 -27.38 32.05
C ASP A 577 25.57 -25.96 31.73
N LYS A 578 24.25 -25.77 31.70
CA LYS A 578 23.63 -24.48 31.40
C LYS A 578 24.14 -23.34 32.30
N ASN A 579 24.59 -23.66 33.52
CA ASN A 579 25.11 -22.72 34.52
C ASN A 579 26.64 -22.72 34.62
N SER A 580 27.37 -23.52 33.83
CA SER A 580 28.84 -23.56 33.90
C SER A 580 29.47 -22.25 33.39
N LYS A 581 30.44 -21.75 34.17
CA LYS A 581 31.28 -20.58 33.84
C LYS A 581 32.49 -20.97 32.99
N GLU A 582 32.77 -22.26 32.83
CA GLU A 582 33.85 -22.74 31.99
C GLU A 582 33.52 -22.57 30.50
N ARG A 583 34.57 -22.53 29.67
CA ARG A 583 34.41 -22.44 28.21
C ARG A 583 33.68 -23.67 27.64
N LEU A 584 33.97 -24.84 28.21
CA LEU A 584 33.31 -26.13 28.00
C LEU A 584 33.54 -27.00 29.25
N ASP A 585 32.65 -27.95 29.53
CA ASP A 585 32.86 -28.91 30.62
C ASP A 585 33.45 -30.23 30.13
N ASP A 586 33.02 -30.69 28.94
CA ASP A 586 33.47 -31.94 28.32
C ASP A 586 33.40 -31.84 26.77
N HIS A 587 34.17 -32.66 26.07
CA HIS A 587 34.24 -32.68 24.59
C HIS A 587 34.54 -34.08 24.03
N LYS A 588 34.01 -34.37 22.83
CA LYS A 588 34.25 -35.63 22.12
C LYS A 588 34.44 -35.36 20.62
N TYR A 589 35.46 -35.99 20.03
CA TYR A 589 35.77 -35.93 18.61
C TYR A 589 35.80 -37.34 18.00
N VAL A 590 35.33 -37.49 16.76
CA VAL A 590 35.36 -38.75 15.99
C VAL A 590 35.85 -38.44 14.57
N GLU A 591 36.76 -39.27 14.04
CA GLU A 591 37.25 -39.14 12.66
C GLU A 591 36.29 -39.81 11.68
N TYR A 592 36.02 -39.13 10.56
CA TYR A 592 35.28 -39.65 9.41
C TYR A 592 36.02 -39.35 8.10
N ASN A 593 36.19 -40.36 7.25
CA ASN A 593 36.76 -40.20 5.92
C ASN A 593 35.65 -39.88 4.89
N VAL A 594 35.70 -38.69 4.30
CA VAL A 594 34.79 -38.29 3.22
C VAL A 594 35.34 -38.76 1.88
N GLU A 595 34.61 -39.64 1.23
CA GLU A 595 34.90 -40.20 -0.08
C GLU A 595 33.98 -39.59 -1.15
N GLN A 596 34.45 -39.54 -2.40
CA GLN A 596 33.70 -39.01 -3.53
C GLN A 596 33.04 -40.17 -4.28
N ASN A 597 31.71 -40.19 -4.33
CA ASN A 597 30.98 -41.18 -5.11
C ASN A 597 31.10 -40.86 -6.62
N SER A 598 32.10 -41.44 -7.28
CA SER A 598 32.29 -41.32 -8.73
C SER A 598 31.40 -42.32 -9.48
N SER A 599 30.30 -41.84 -10.05
CA SER A 599 29.54 -42.59 -11.07
C SER A 599 29.89 -42.05 -12.47
N LYS A 600 29.44 -42.73 -13.54
CA LYS A 600 29.58 -42.26 -14.92
C LYS A 600 28.22 -41.84 -15.46
N ALA A 601 28.16 -40.73 -16.20
CA ALA A 601 26.97 -40.38 -16.96
C ALA A 601 26.89 -41.16 -18.28
N THR A 602 25.67 -41.39 -18.75
CA THR A 602 25.37 -41.92 -20.09
C THR A 602 24.45 -40.96 -20.84
N ILE A 603 24.49 -40.94 -22.18
CA ILE A 603 23.58 -40.14 -23.03
C ILE A 603 22.68 -41.02 -23.88
N SER A 604 21.37 -40.98 -23.63
CA SER A 604 20.40 -41.74 -24.41
C SER A 604 20.09 -41.06 -25.75
N ASN A 605 19.94 -39.73 -25.76
CA ASN A 605 19.50 -39.01 -26.95
C ASN A 605 20.17 -37.65 -27.18
N LEU A 606 20.23 -37.27 -28.46
CA LEU A 606 20.60 -35.97 -29.00
C LEU A 606 19.58 -35.63 -30.08
N GLU A 607 18.82 -34.56 -29.89
CA GLU A 607 17.83 -34.04 -30.84
C GLU A 607 18.20 -32.61 -31.23
N VAL A 608 17.94 -32.25 -32.49
CA VAL A 608 18.00 -30.86 -32.97
C VAL A 608 16.59 -30.46 -33.39
N SER A 609 16.13 -29.29 -32.97
CA SER A 609 14.76 -28.82 -33.20
C SER A 609 14.71 -27.36 -33.63
N LEU A 610 13.70 -26.99 -34.42
CA LEU A 610 13.39 -25.61 -34.80
C LEU A 610 12.02 -25.25 -34.23
N ASN A 611 11.94 -24.17 -33.44
CA ASN A 611 10.70 -23.73 -32.79
C ASN A 611 9.97 -24.83 -31.99
N GLY A 612 10.72 -25.79 -31.43
CA GLY A 612 10.17 -26.94 -30.69
C GLY A 612 9.86 -28.19 -31.53
N THR A 613 9.87 -28.11 -32.86
CA THR A 613 9.69 -29.28 -33.75
C THR A 613 11.03 -29.95 -34.03
N VAL A 614 11.14 -31.26 -33.76
CA VAL A 614 12.37 -32.04 -33.99
C VAL A 614 12.64 -32.22 -35.48
N VAL A 615 13.88 -31.98 -35.90
CA VAL A 615 14.36 -32.14 -37.28
C VAL A 615 14.72 -33.61 -37.52
N THR A 616 13.83 -34.33 -38.22
CA THR A 616 13.97 -35.77 -38.51
C THR A 616 14.56 -36.07 -39.89
N ASN A 617 14.50 -35.12 -40.83
CA ASN A 617 14.98 -35.29 -42.21
C ASN A 617 16.49 -35.03 -42.40
N GLY A 618 17.22 -34.74 -41.32
CA GLY A 618 18.66 -34.42 -41.35
C GLY A 618 19.01 -33.09 -42.04
N LYS A 619 18.04 -32.25 -42.40
CA LYS A 619 18.24 -30.97 -43.11
C LYS A 619 18.03 -29.78 -42.19
N LEU A 620 18.96 -28.82 -42.24
CA LEU A 620 18.91 -27.55 -41.54
C LEU A 620 19.01 -26.40 -42.55
N GLU A 621 18.62 -25.20 -42.15
CA GLU A 621 18.70 -23.98 -42.94
C GLU A 621 19.76 -23.03 -42.38
N GLN A 622 20.60 -22.50 -43.27
CA GLN A 622 21.60 -21.50 -42.93
C GLN A 622 20.94 -20.27 -42.30
N GLY A 623 21.45 -19.81 -41.16
CA GLY A 623 20.95 -18.63 -40.45
C GLY A 623 19.72 -18.85 -39.55
N LYS A 624 19.09 -20.03 -39.56
CA LYS A 624 18.05 -20.37 -38.56
C LYS A 624 18.69 -20.84 -37.26
N THR A 625 18.11 -20.48 -36.12
CA THR A 625 18.57 -20.92 -34.80
C THR A 625 17.86 -22.20 -34.39
N TYR A 626 18.62 -23.27 -34.18
CA TYR A 626 18.14 -24.57 -33.76
C TYR A 626 18.48 -24.84 -32.30
N THR A 627 17.56 -25.48 -31.57
CA THR A 627 17.78 -25.96 -30.22
C THR A 627 18.29 -27.40 -30.28
N ILE A 628 19.55 -27.59 -29.90
CA ILE A 628 20.17 -28.89 -29.68
C ILE A 628 19.81 -29.30 -28.25
N LYS A 629 19.32 -30.52 -28.03
CA LYS A 629 18.91 -31.04 -26.72
C LYS A 629 19.48 -32.44 -26.50
N GLY A 630 20.10 -32.65 -25.34
CA GLY A 630 20.59 -33.94 -24.89
C GLY A 630 19.76 -34.48 -23.74
N ASN A 631 19.60 -35.80 -23.68
CA ASN A 631 19.04 -36.48 -22.51
C ASN A 631 20.09 -37.44 -21.98
N GLY A 632 20.71 -37.08 -20.84
CA GLY A 632 21.67 -37.91 -20.14
C GLY A 632 21.19 -38.34 -18.77
N ASN A 633 21.78 -39.40 -18.23
CA ASN A 633 21.48 -39.94 -16.90
C ASN A 633 22.77 -40.14 -16.07
N SER A 634 22.72 -39.92 -14.76
CA SER A 634 23.82 -40.09 -13.80
C SER A 634 23.28 -40.06 -12.37
N ALA A 635 23.91 -40.81 -11.46
CA ALA A 635 23.51 -40.85 -10.05
C ALA A 635 23.74 -39.52 -9.29
N ASN A 636 24.70 -38.69 -9.73
CA ASN A 636 25.03 -37.40 -9.10
C ASN A 636 24.56 -36.18 -9.90
N GLY A 637 23.84 -36.41 -11.00
CA GLY A 637 23.44 -35.40 -11.97
C GLY A 637 24.47 -35.19 -13.09
N VAL A 638 23.95 -34.82 -14.26
CA VAL A 638 24.71 -34.74 -15.51
C VAL A 638 25.15 -33.30 -15.80
N LEU A 639 26.40 -33.15 -16.25
CA LEU A 639 26.91 -31.97 -16.93
C LEU A 639 26.97 -32.24 -18.43
N TYR A 640 26.47 -31.30 -19.22
CA TYR A 640 26.39 -31.37 -20.68
C TYR A 640 27.32 -30.34 -21.32
N GLN A 641 28.11 -30.76 -22.30
CA GLN A 641 29.01 -29.91 -23.10
C GLN A 641 28.62 -30.04 -24.58
N PHE A 642 28.53 -28.94 -25.32
CA PHE A 642 27.98 -28.90 -26.67
C PHE A 642 29.04 -28.54 -27.70
N TRP A 643 29.05 -29.27 -28.82
CA TRP A 643 30.08 -29.22 -29.85
C TRP A 643 29.50 -29.20 -31.25
N ILE A 644 30.21 -28.54 -32.16
CA ILE A 644 29.89 -28.47 -33.59
C ILE A 644 31.18 -28.72 -34.37
N LYS A 645 31.17 -29.65 -35.33
CA LYS A 645 32.26 -29.79 -36.31
C LYS A 645 31.88 -29.06 -37.58
N ASP A 646 32.65 -28.05 -37.97
CA ASP A 646 32.40 -27.31 -39.22
C ASP A 646 32.88 -28.12 -40.44
N PRO A 647 32.08 -28.21 -41.53
CA PRO A 647 32.41 -29.01 -42.72
C PRO A 647 33.68 -28.55 -43.44
N TYR A 648 34.07 -27.28 -43.34
CA TYR A 648 35.20 -26.73 -44.08
C TYR A 648 36.49 -26.77 -43.29
N THR A 649 36.46 -26.44 -42.01
CA THR A 649 37.67 -26.49 -41.16
C THR A 649 37.98 -27.92 -40.71
N GLN A 650 36.96 -28.80 -40.66
CA GLN A 650 37.03 -30.12 -40.04
C GLN A 650 37.49 -30.08 -38.56
N VAL A 651 37.42 -28.92 -37.91
CA VAL A 651 37.74 -28.72 -36.49
C VAL A 651 36.45 -28.77 -35.67
N TRP A 652 36.53 -29.43 -34.52
CA TRP A 652 35.49 -29.38 -33.49
C TRP A 652 35.57 -28.07 -32.71
N GLN A 653 34.52 -27.26 -32.80
CA GLN A 653 34.33 -26.07 -31.98
C GLN A 653 33.40 -26.39 -30.81
N MET A 654 33.87 -26.10 -29.58
CA MET A 654 33.00 -26.10 -28.40
C MET A 654 32.09 -24.87 -28.48
N ILE A 655 30.78 -25.07 -28.54
CA ILE A 655 29.80 -23.97 -28.51
C ILE A 655 29.26 -23.72 -27.10
N ARG A 656 29.43 -24.67 -26.18
CA ARG A 656 29.18 -24.46 -24.75
C ARG A 656 29.95 -25.47 -23.91
N ASP A 657 30.60 -24.99 -22.85
CA ASP A 657 31.27 -25.87 -21.88
C ASP A 657 30.26 -26.63 -20.98
N TYR A 658 30.78 -27.54 -20.14
CA TYR A 658 30.02 -28.35 -19.20
C TYR A 658 29.14 -27.51 -18.26
N GLY A 659 27.84 -27.75 -18.33
CA GLY A 659 26.85 -27.17 -17.42
C GLY A 659 25.62 -28.05 -17.27
N THR A 660 24.79 -27.79 -16.26
CA THR A 660 23.60 -28.62 -15.95
C THR A 660 22.47 -28.50 -16.97
N GLY A 661 22.42 -27.42 -17.76
CA GLY A 661 21.39 -27.21 -18.78
C GLY A 661 21.52 -28.22 -19.93
N ASN A 662 20.46 -28.99 -20.19
CA ASN A 662 20.51 -30.08 -21.17
C ASN A 662 20.21 -29.66 -22.62
N SER A 663 20.11 -28.37 -22.91
CA SER A 663 19.94 -27.83 -24.27
C SER A 663 20.82 -26.62 -24.54
N MET A 664 21.10 -26.37 -25.82
CA MET A 664 21.87 -25.23 -26.31
C MET A 664 21.36 -24.79 -27.69
N ASN A 665 21.29 -23.48 -27.92
CA ASN A 665 20.91 -22.92 -29.22
C ASN A 665 22.14 -22.76 -30.11
N TRP A 666 22.02 -23.12 -31.39
CA TRP A 666 23.06 -22.99 -32.40
C TRP A 666 22.50 -22.50 -33.72
N THR A 667 23.25 -21.67 -34.43
CA THR A 667 22.89 -21.11 -35.73
C THR A 667 24.00 -21.44 -36.73
N PRO A 668 23.79 -22.33 -37.71
CA PRO A 668 24.79 -22.59 -38.75
C PRO A 668 24.96 -21.36 -39.65
N THR A 669 26.20 -20.91 -39.80
CA THR A 669 26.54 -19.69 -40.56
C THR A 669 26.95 -19.99 -42.01
N ARG A 670 27.21 -21.24 -42.36
CA ARG A 670 27.59 -21.71 -43.71
C ARG A 670 26.76 -22.94 -44.08
N THR A 671 26.70 -23.26 -45.37
CA THR A 671 26.08 -24.50 -45.87
C THR A 671 27.02 -25.70 -45.73
N GLY A 672 26.47 -26.92 -45.81
CA GLY A 672 27.24 -28.18 -45.78
C GLY A 672 26.95 -29.08 -44.58
N LYS A 673 27.70 -30.19 -44.49
CA LYS A 673 27.49 -31.26 -43.49
C LYS A 673 28.17 -30.96 -42.16
N TYR A 674 27.39 -30.58 -41.16
CA TYR A 674 27.86 -30.38 -39.79
C TYR A 674 27.67 -31.65 -38.96
N LEU A 675 28.63 -31.97 -38.08
CA LEU A 675 28.39 -32.91 -36.98
C LEU A 675 28.01 -32.09 -35.73
N VAL A 676 26.82 -32.36 -35.21
CA VAL A 676 26.31 -31.78 -33.95
C VAL A 676 26.57 -32.77 -32.83
N GLY A 677 27.17 -32.31 -31.73
CA GLY A 677 27.65 -33.17 -30.67
C GLY A 677 27.30 -32.73 -29.26
N ILE A 678 27.08 -33.72 -28.39
CA ILE A 678 26.95 -33.54 -26.94
C ILE A 678 27.88 -34.53 -26.25
N HIS A 679 28.70 -34.03 -25.32
CA HIS A 679 29.37 -34.85 -24.32
C HIS A 679 28.61 -34.73 -23.00
N VAL A 680 28.56 -35.83 -22.25
CA VAL A 680 28.05 -35.85 -20.88
C VAL A 680 29.10 -36.36 -19.93
N LYS A 681 29.06 -35.86 -18.69
CA LYS A 681 29.70 -36.50 -17.56
C LYS A 681 28.91 -36.31 -16.27
N ASP A 682 29.12 -37.22 -15.34
CA ASP A 682 28.70 -37.11 -13.96
C ASP A 682 29.35 -35.87 -13.35
N LYS A 683 28.59 -35.11 -12.56
CA LYS A 683 29.06 -33.89 -11.89
C LYS A 683 30.35 -34.08 -11.08
N ASN A 684 30.59 -35.30 -10.58
CA ASN A 684 31.74 -35.70 -9.79
C ASN A 684 32.81 -36.48 -10.60
N SER A 685 32.60 -36.72 -11.90
CA SER A 685 33.57 -37.45 -12.73
C SER A 685 34.85 -36.63 -12.95
N LYS A 686 35.98 -37.31 -12.71
CA LYS A 686 37.34 -36.81 -12.96
C LYS A 686 37.77 -36.98 -14.42
N GLU A 687 37.00 -37.73 -15.22
CA GLU A 687 37.26 -37.90 -16.64
C GLU A 687 36.92 -36.62 -17.43
N ARG A 688 37.49 -36.52 -18.65
CA ARG A 688 37.22 -35.40 -19.56
C ARG A 688 35.78 -35.45 -20.11
N LEU A 689 35.24 -36.65 -20.27
CA LEU A 689 33.84 -36.97 -20.55
C LEU A 689 33.58 -38.42 -20.09
N ASP A 690 32.33 -38.76 -19.76
CA ASP A 690 31.96 -40.15 -19.48
C ASP A 690 31.34 -40.84 -20.70
N ASP A 691 30.53 -40.11 -21.46
CA ASP A 691 29.83 -40.60 -22.66
C ASP A 691 29.55 -39.45 -23.65
N HIS A 692 29.25 -39.76 -24.91
CA HIS A 692 29.01 -38.76 -25.97
C HIS A 692 28.12 -39.27 -27.11
N LYS A 693 27.47 -38.34 -27.82
CA LYS A 693 26.68 -38.63 -29.03
C LYS A 693 26.92 -37.56 -30.09
N TYR A 694 27.05 -37.98 -31.35
CA TYR A 694 27.20 -37.11 -32.52
C TYR A 694 26.14 -37.47 -33.57
N VAL A 695 25.59 -36.46 -34.27
CA VAL A 695 24.61 -36.62 -35.36
C VAL A 695 24.97 -35.69 -36.52
N GLU A 696 24.92 -36.18 -37.76
CA GLU A 696 25.16 -35.37 -38.95
C GLU A 696 23.89 -34.62 -39.39
N TYR A 697 24.05 -33.35 -39.76
CA TYR A 697 23.00 -32.52 -40.35
C TYR A 697 23.54 -31.76 -41.57
N ASN A 698 22.80 -31.76 -42.68
CA ASN A 698 23.11 -31.00 -43.89
C ASN A 698 22.46 -29.60 -43.82
N VAL A 699 23.27 -28.54 -43.80
CA VAL A 699 22.78 -27.16 -43.83
C VAL A 699 22.64 -26.69 -45.28
N GLU A 700 21.43 -26.32 -45.67
CA GLU A 700 21.05 -25.81 -46.98
C GLU A 700 20.81 -24.28 -46.93
N GLN A 701 20.97 -23.59 -48.05
CA GLN A 701 20.83 -22.12 -48.08
C GLN A 701 19.34 -21.73 -48.03
N SER A 702 18.92 -20.98 -47.00
CA SER A 702 17.53 -20.53 -46.87
C SER A 702 17.20 -19.46 -47.93
N SER A 703 16.43 -19.82 -48.95
CA SER A 703 15.99 -18.93 -50.02
C SER A 703 14.64 -18.28 -49.72
N SER A 704 14.61 -17.33 -48.79
CA SER A 704 13.45 -16.44 -48.58
C SER A 704 13.48 -15.24 -49.52
N LYS A 705 12.29 -14.75 -49.88
CA LYS A 705 12.09 -13.47 -50.55
C LYS A 705 11.60 -12.43 -49.54
N ALA A 706 11.99 -11.17 -49.69
CA ALA A 706 11.37 -10.07 -48.94
C ALA A 706 10.07 -9.60 -49.58
N THR A 707 9.13 -9.13 -48.76
CA THR A 707 7.88 -8.48 -49.19
C THR A 707 7.71 -7.11 -48.52
N ILE A 708 6.96 -6.21 -49.14
CA ILE A 708 6.67 -4.86 -48.64
C ILE A 708 5.30 -4.86 -47.96
N SER A 709 5.25 -4.39 -46.72
CA SER A 709 3.99 -4.10 -46.03
C SER A 709 3.56 -2.64 -46.25
N ASN A 710 4.48 -1.67 -46.20
CA ASN A 710 4.14 -0.28 -46.52
C ASN A 710 5.27 0.59 -47.09
N LEU A 711 4.87 1.70 -47.72
CA LEU A 711 5.69 2.85 -48.09
C LEU A 711 4.95 4.09 -47.60
N GLU A 712 5.57 4.86 -46.71
CA GLU A 712 5.05 6.12 -46.18
C GLU A 712 6.01 7.27 -46.54
N VAL A 713 5.46 8.45 -46.82
CA VAL A 713 6.22 9.70 -46.91
C VAL A 713 5.69 10.65 -45.85
N SER A 714 6.60 11.27 -45.10
CA SER A 714 6.26 12.10 -43.94
C SER A 714 7.07 13.39 -43.90
N LEU A 715 6.48 14.45 -43.35
CA LEU A 715 7.14 15.73 -43.05
C LEU A 715 7.14 15.92 -41.53
N ASN A 716 8.31 16.12 -40.92
CA ASN A 716 8.46 16.26 -39.47
C ASN A 716 7.73 15.15 -38.66
N GLY A 717 7.77 13.90 -39.16
CA GLY A 717 7.11 12.75 -38.55
C GLY A 717 5.61 12.60 -38.84
N THR A 718 4.97 13.57 -39.51
CA THR A 718 3.54 13.51 -39.90
C THR A 718 3.40 12.93 -41.31
N VAL A 719 2.59 11.88 -41.48
CA VAL A 719 2.40 11.21 -42.79
C VAL A 719 1.60 12.09 -43.77
N VAL A 720 2.08 12.18 -45.00
CA VAL A 720 1.45 12.95 -46.08
C VAL A 720 0.28 12.16 -46.69
N ALA A 721 -0.89 12.25 -46.05
CA ALA A 721 -2.08 11.50 -46.45
C ALA A 721 -2.80 12.06 -47.71
N ASN A 722 -2.57 13.33 -48.07
CA ASN A 722 -3.26 14.01 -49.17
C ASN A 722 -2.53 13.93 -50.52
N GLY A 723 -1.41 13.20 -50.60
CA GLY A 723 -0.58 13.08 -51.82
C GLY A 723 0.10 14.37 -52.28
N LYS A 724 0.08 15.45 -51.49
CA LYS A 724 0.67 16.76 -51.84
C LYS A 724 1.98 17.00 -51.10
N LEU A 725 3.02 17.37 -51.84
CA LEU A 725 4.30 17.80 -51.29
C LEU A 725 4.50 19.30 -51.53
N GLU A 726 5.43 19.90 -50.82
CA GLU A 726 5.91 21.27 -51.01
C GLU A 726 7.33 21.22 -51.55
N GLN A 727 7.60 21.94 -52.64
CA GLN A 727 8.93 22.09 -53.20
C GLN A 727 9.92 22.62 -52.13
N GLY A 728 11.10 22.01 -52.05
CA GLY A 728 12.15 22.44 -51.12
C GLY A 728 11.98 22.01 -49.66
N LYS A 729 10.90 21.30 -49.30
CA LYS A 729 10.76 20.64 -47.98
C LYS A 729 11.39 19.25 -48.00
N THR A 730 12.17 18.91 -46.97
CA THR A 730 12.74 17.57 -46.83
C THR A 730 11.72 16.62 -46.22
N TYR A 731 11.37 15.55 -46.94
CA TYR A 731 10.47 14.49 -46.50
C TYR A 731 11.24 13.23 -46.13
N THR A 732 10.79 12.51 -45.11
CA THR A 732 11.28 11.17 -44.78
C THR A 732 10.39 10.13 -45.45
N ILE A 733 10.97 9.40 -46.41
CA ILE A 733 10.40 8.20 -47.01
C ILE A 733 10.74 7.03 -46.09
N LYS A 734 9.75 6.23 -45.72
CA LYS A 734 9.91 5.05 -44.86
C LYS A 734 9.30 3.82 -45.51
N GLY A 735 10.11 2.80 -45.72
CA GLY A 735 9.68 1.49 -46.17
C GLY A 735 9.53 0.55 -44.99
N ASN A 736 8.47 -0.26 -44.97
CA ASN A 736 8.33 -1.37 -44.05
C ASN A 736 8.27 -2.64 -44.90
N GLY A 737 9.24 -3.54 -44.71
CA GLY A 737 9.34 -4.80 -45.41
C GLY A 737 9.70 -5.94 -44.46
N ASN A 738 9.28 -7.14 -44.82
CA ASN A 738 9.44 -8.35 -44.03
C ASN A 738 10.26 -9.38 -44.80
N SER A 739 11.24 -10.01 -44.14
CA SER A 739 11.86 -11.23 -44.65
C SER A 739 12.56 -12.03 -43.56
N ALA A 740 12.77 -13.32 -43.82
CA ALA A 740 13.21 -14.26 -42.80
C ALA A 740 14.71 -14.11 -42.44
N ASN A 741 15.54 -13.56 -43.34
CA ASN A 741 16.97 -13.31 -43.07
C ASN A 741 17.29 -11.81 -42.88
N GLY A 742 16.26 -10.98 -42.72
CA GLY A 742 16.36 -9.52 -42.70
C GLY A 742 16.28 -8.89 -44.10
N VAL A 743 15.87 -7.63 -44.13
CA VAL A 743 15.54 -6.90 -45.37
C VAL A 743 16.61 -5.86 -45.68
N LEU A 744 17.01 -5.79 -46.95
CA LEU A 744 17.74 -4.69 -47.53
C LEU A 744 16.76 -3.81 -48.32
N TYR A 745 16.81 -2.50 -48.10
CA TYR A 745 15.96 -1.48 -48.72
C TYR A 745 16.77 -0.62 -49.68
N GLN A 746 16.23 -0.36 -50.86
CA GLN A 746 16.77 0.54 -51.89
C GLN A 746 15.71 1.61 -52.20
N PHE A 747 16.10 2.88 -52.34
CA PHE A 747 15.16 4.00 -52.47
C PHE A 747 15.32 4.71 -53.82
N TRP A 748 14.19 5.02 -54.45
CA TRP A 748 14.10 5.53 -55.81
C TRP A 748 13.11 6.69 -55.92
N ILE A 749 13.40 7.62 -56.83
CA ILE A 749 12.53 8.73 -57.19
C ILE A 749 12.45 8.80 -58.71
N LYS A 750 11.25 8.88 -59.28
CA LYS A 750 11.04 9.31 -60.68
C LYS A 750 10.71 10.80 -60.67
N ASP A 751 11.57 11.60 -61.30
CA ASP A 751 11.36 13.03 -61.42
C ASP A 751 10.39 13.37 -62.57
N PRO A 752 9.41 14.29 -62.37
CA PRO A 752 8.39 14.61 -63.37
C PRO A 752 8.93 15.24 -64.65
N TYR A 753 10.06 15.95 -64.60
CA TYR A 753 10.61 16.67 -65.74
C TYR A 753 11.48 15.77 -66.60
N THR A 754 12.37 15.00 -65.97
CA THR A 754 13.27 14.08 -66.69
C THR A 754 12.60 12.78 -67.10
N GLN A 755 11.54 12.35 -66.37
CA GLN A 755 10.93 11.03 -66.48
C GLN A 755 11.92 9.86 -66.28
N VAL A 756 13.08 10.12 -65.69
CA VAL A 756 14.10 9.11 -65.36
C VAL A 756 13.95 8.70 -63.88
N TRP A 757 14.17 7.41 -63.62
CA TRP A 757 14.29 6.88 -62.26
C TRP A 757 15.70 7.12 -61.73
N GLN A 758 15.82 7.94 -60.68
CA GLN A 758 17.05 8.14 -59.93
C GLN A 758 17.05 7.27 -58.67
N MET A 759 18.10 6.47 -58.49
CA MET A 759 18.38 5.81 -57.22
C MET A 759 18.91 6.85 -56.25
N ILE A 760 18.17 7.14 -55.18
CA ILE A 760 18.62 8.08 -54.14
C ILE A 760 19.37 7.37 -53.00
N ARG A 761 19.22 6.05 -52.89
CA ARG A 761 20.01 5.21 -51.97
C ARG A 761 20.04 3.76 -52.41
N ASP A 762 21.22 3.14 -52.42
CA ASP A 762 21.36 1.72 -52.70
C ASP A 762 20.88 0.83 -51.54
N TYR A 763 20.88 -0.49 -51.76
CA TYR A 763 20.48 -1.52 -50.82
C TYR A 763 21.23 -1.45 -49.49
N GLY A 764 20.50 -1.18 -48.41
CA GLY A 764 21.02 -1.16 -47.04
C GLY A 764 19.94 -1.50 -46.01
N THR A 765 20.35 -1.81 -44.78
CA THR A 765 19.44 -2.25 -43.71
C THR A 765 18.53 -1.14 -43.16
N GLY A 766 18.90 0.14 -43.33
CA GLY A 766 18.09 1.26 -42.86
C GLY A 766 16.78 1.38 -43.64
N ASN A 767 15.65 1.41 -42.96
CA ASN A 767 14.33 1.35 -43.60
C ASN A 767 13.73 2.73 -43.93
N SER A 768 14.51 3.81 -43.85
CA SER A 768 14.09 5.16 -44.22
C SER A 768 15.19 5.94 -44.97
N MET A 769 14.76 6.96 -45.71
CA MET A 769 15.62 7.87 -46.46
C MET A 769 14.98 9.26 -46.53
N ASN A 770 15.78 10.33 -46.39
CA ASN A 770 15.33 11.70 -46.57
C ASN A 770 15.48 12.13 -48.03
N TRP A 771 14.50 12.86 -48.56
CA TRP A 771 14.48 13.36 -49.92
C TRP A 771 13.68 14.67 -50.02
N THR A 772 14.08 15.54 -50.95
CA THR A 772 13.50 16.87 -51.15
C THR A 772 13.08 17.02 -52.61
N PRO A 773 11.80 17.28 -52.94
CA PRO A 773 11.39 17.62 -54.30
C PRO A 773 11.98 18.97 -54.71
N ILE A 774 12.75 18.96 -55.80
CA ILE A 774 13.49 20.12 -56.30
C ILE A 774 12.63 21.04 -57.19
N GLY A 775 11.56 20.50 -57.80
CA GLY A 775 10.59 21.25 -58.59
C GLY A 775 9.14 20.86 -58.26
N ALA A 776 8.21 21.38 -59.05
CA ALA A 776 6.78 21.09 -58.93
C ALA A 776 6.37 19.92 -59.86
N GLY A 777 5.27 19.24 -59.53
CA GLY A 777 4.68 18.18 -60.33
C GLY A 777 4.73 16.79 -59.71
N LYS A 778 4.36 15.78 -60.50
CA LYS A 778 4.12 14.40 -60.07
C LYS A 778 5.41 13.56 -59.98
N TYR A 779 5.90 13.39 -58.76
CA TYR A 779 6.98 12.47 -58.45
C TYR A 779 6.41 11.06 -58.18
N LEU A 780 7.10 10.00 -58.65
CA LEU A 780 6.89 8.65 -58.12
C LEU A 780 7.96 8.36 -57.08
N VAL A 781 7.54 8.12 -55.84
CA VAL A 781 8.42 7.72 -54.73
C VAL A 781 8.41 6.21 -54.62
N GLY A 782 9.59 5.59 -54.60
CA GLY A 782 9.77 4.15 -54.70
C GLY A 782 10.66 3.54 -53.64
N ILE A 783 10.31 2.33 -53.23
CA ILE A 783 11.19 1.42 -52.48
C ILE A 783 11.26 0.07 -53.19
N HIS A 784 12.46 -0.50 -53.25
CA HIS A 784 12.65 -1.93 -53.52
C HIS A 784 13.14 -2.61 -52.25
N VAL A 785 12.76 -3.86 -52.05
CA VAL A 785 13.29 -4.71 -50.98
C VAL A 785 13.88 -5.99 -51.56
N LYS A 786 14.82 -6.57 -50.80
CA LYS A 786 15.18 -7.97 -50.95
C LYS A 786 15.64 -8.57 -49.63
N ASP A 787 15.50 -9.88 -49.50
CA ASP A 787 16.13 -10.67 -48.45
C ASP A 787 17.64 -10.50 -48.55
N LYS A 788 18.30 -10.38 -47.40
CA LYS A 788 19.75 -10.20 -47.31
C LYS A 788 20.55 -11.26 -48.09
N ASN A 789 20.00 -12.46 -48.25
CA ASN A 789 20.60 -13.60 -48.94
C ASN A 789 20.02 -13.85 -50.35
N SER A 790 19.07 -13.02 -50.83
CA SER A 790 18.49 -13.18 -52.16
C SER A 790 19.53 -12.91 -53.26
N LYS A 791 19.59 -13.84 -54.22
CA LYS A 791 20.42 -13.73 -55.43
C LYS A 791 19.73 -12.90 -56.53
N GLU A 792 18.46 -12.58 -56.36
CA GLU A 792 17.70 -11.74 -57.29
C GLU A 792 18.12 -10.27 -57.18
N ARG A 793 17.84 -9.49 -58.24
CA ARG A 793 18.13 -8.05 -58.25
C ARG A 793 17.28 -7.31 -57.20
N LEU A 794 16.03 -7.71 -57.05
CA LEU A 794 15.06 -7.31 -56.03
C LEU A 794 14.07 -8.47 -55.81
N ASP A 795 13.44 -8.54 -54.64
CA ASP A 795 12.38 -9.52 -54.38
C ASP A 795 10.97 -8.91 -54.54
N ASP A 796 10.80 -7.66 -54.11
CA ASP A 796 9.52 -6.93 -54.16
C ASP A 796 9.76 -5.40 -54.26
N HIS A 797 8.78 -4.66 -54.77
CA HIS A 797 8.86 -3.20 -54.97
C HIS A 797 7.49 -2.50 -54.83
N LYS A 798 7.49 -1.24 -54.37
CA LYS A 798 6.29 -0.40 -54.25
C LYS A 798 6.60 1.03 -54.70
N TYR A 799 5.70 1.61 -55.48
CA TYR A 799 5.74 3.00 -55.94
C TYR A 799 4.46 3.73 -55.51
N VAL A 800 4.57 5.02 -55.14
CA VAL A 800 3.44 5.89 -54.78
C VAL A 800 3.63 7.25 -55.46
N GLU A 801 2.57 7.79 -56.08
CA GLU A 801 2.59 9.12 -56.68
C GLU A 801 2.37 10.22 -55.63
N TYR A 802 3.18 11.27 -55.72
CA TYR A 802 3.04 12.49 -54.92
C TYR A 802 3.19 13.72 -55.82
N ASN A 803 2.29 14.70 -55.66
CA ASN A 803 2.32 15.94 -56.43
C ASN A 803 2.95 17.09 -55.62
N ALA A 804 4.15 17.50 -55.99
CA ALA A 804 4.83 18.65 -55.39
C ALA A 804 4.23 19.97 -55.92
N ILE A 805 3.85 20.87 -55.01
CA ILE A 805 3.35 22.20 -55.31
C ILE A 805 4.52 23.19 -55.21
N GLY A 806 4.67 24.02 -56.23
CA GLY A 806 5.81 24.92 -56.40
C GLY A 806 5.76 26.17 -55.56
N SER A 807 6.95 26.67 -55.24
CA SER A 807 7.21 28.03 -54.79
C SER A 807 7.67 28.89 -55.98
N ASN A 808 7.75 30.22 -55.84
CA ASN A 808 8.30 31.10 -56.89
C ASN A 808 9.84 30.99 -57.03
N LYS A 809 10.43 29.83 -56.71
CA LYS A 809 11.87 29.56 -56.75
C LYS A 809 12.15 28.37 -57.67
N ASN A 810 12.89 28.61 -58.74
CA ASN A 810 13.34 27.57 -59.67
C ASN A 810 14.79 27.20 -59.34
N TYR A 811 15.10 25.90 -59.33
CA TYR A 811 16.46 25.40 -59.06
C TYR A 811 16.98 24.61 -60.27
N LYS A 812 18.17 24.97 -60.72
CA LYS A 812 19.00 24.25 -61.68
C LYS A 812 20.23 23.71 -60.96
N ASN A 813 20.76 22.58 -61.42
CA ASN A 813 22.05 22.06 -60.97
C ASN A 813 23.13 22.28 -62.05
N SER A 814 24.34 22.65 -61.62
CA SER A 814 25.55 22.71 -62.45
C SER A 814 26.58 21.71 -61.92
N TYR A 815 26.91 20.69 -62.71
CA TYR A 815 27.78 19.59 -62.31
C TYR A 815 29.25 19.86 -62.64
N TYR A 816 30.14 19.65 -61.68
CA TYR A 816 31.57 19.92 -61.78
C TYR A 816 32.37 18.62 -61.62
N ASN A 817 33.28 18.34 -62.56
CA ASN A 817 34.16 17.15 -62.53
C ASN A 817 35.38 17.36 -61.59
N ILE A 818 35.09 17.75 -60.35
CA ILE A 818 36.03 17.90 -59.24
C ILE A 818 35.30 17.52 -57.95
N THR A 819 35.97 16.81 -57.05
CA THR A 819 35.42 16.50 -55.73
C THR A 819 35.46 17.74 -54.82
N LEU A 820 34.58 17.79 -53.81
CA LEU A 820 34.59 18.87 -52.81
C LEU A 820 35.95 18.99 -52.09
N ASP A 821 36.62 17.87 -51.83
CA ASP A 821 37.92 17.84 -51.16
C ASP A 821 39.04 18.42 -52.04
N GLU A 822 39.08 18.07 -53.33
CA GLU A 822 40.01 18.68 -54.30
C GLU A 822 39.76 20.18 -54.43
N MET A 823 38.48 20.61 -54.48
CA MET A 823 38.10 22.01 -54.52
C MET A 823 38.67 22.77 -53.30
N ILE A 824 38.38 22.29 -52.09
CA ILE A 824 38.89 22.92 -50.84
C ILE A 824 40.42 22.92 -50.81
N ASN A 825 41.08 21.83 -51.21
CA ASN A 825 42.54 21.76 -51.23
C ASN A 825 43.16 22.78 -52.21
N ARG A 826 42.55 23.00 -53.39
CA ARG A 826 42.97 24.06 -54.33
C ARG A 826 42.77 25.44 -53.71
N GLN A 827 41.60 25.72 -53.14
CA GLN A 827 41.34 27.02 -52.49
C GLN A 827 42.35 27.31 -51.37
N MET A 828 42.67 26.33 -50.53
CA MET A 828 43.66 26.47 -49.45
C MET A 828 45.10 26.69 -49.95
N ALA A 829 45.44 26.25 -51.16
CA ALA A 829 46.74 26.54 -51.77
C ALA A 829 46.87 28.00 -52.26
N ASN A 830 45.75 28.69 -52.49
CA ASN A 830 45.70 30.07 -53.00
C ASN A 830 45.35 31.10 -51.91
N THR A 831 46.04 30.96 -50.76
CA THR A 831 46.07 31.92 -49.64
C THR A 831 44.71 32.53 -49.23
N PRO A 832 43.68 31.71 -48.94
CA PRO A 832 42.34 32.21 -48.64
C PRO A 832 42.32 32.90 -47.28
N ALA A 833 41.49 33.94 -47.16
CA ALA A 833 41.41 34.79 -45.99
C ALA A 833 40.13 34.52 -45.18
N TYR A 834 40.22 34.65 -43.86
CA TYR A 834 39.06 34.69 -42.96
C TYR A 834 39.17 35.88 -42.03
N HIS A 835 38.12 36.70 -41.95
CA HIS A 835 38.04 37.81 -40.98
C HIS A 835 37.57 37.26 -39.64
N MET A 836 38.50 37.13 -38.69
CA MET A 836 38.26 36.44 -37.42
C MET A 836 38.25 37.43 -36.25
N TYR A 837 37.25 37.31 -35.38
CA TYR A 837 37.26 37.99 -34.10
C TYR A 837 38.32 37.38 -33.16
N ILE A 838 39.23 38.21 -32.66
CA ILE A 838 40.30 37.83 -31.74
C ILE A 838 39.92 38.30 -30.35
N ALA A 839 39.31 37.40 -29.56
CA ALA A 839 38.74 37.72 -28.25
C ALA A 839 39.71 38.47 -27.32
N ASP A 840 40.95 37.98 -27.19
CA ASP A 840 41.98 38.54 -26.31
C ASP A 840 42.43 39.96 -26.71
N LYS A 841 42.17 40.37 -27.96
CA LYS A 841 42.47 41.71 -28.48
C LYS A 841 41.22 42.60 -28.63
N ASN A 842 40.01 42.03 -28.51
CA ASN A 842 38.73 42.68 -28.84
C ASN A 842 38.72 43.38 -30.24
N ILE A 843 39.33 42.75 -31.25
CA ILE A 843 39.34 43.23 -32.65
C ILE A 843 39.00 42.11 -33.62
N TYR A 844 38.54 42.47 -34.81
CA TYR A 844 38.56 41.56 -35.96
C TYR A 844 39.87 41.71 -36.72
N GLU A 845 40.48 40.58 -37.08
CA GLU A 845 41.78 40.49 -37.75
C GLU A 845 41.65 39.58 -38.98
N TRP A 846 42.18 40.02 -40.12
CA TRP A 846 42.28 39.16 -41.30
C TRP A 846 43.35 38.10 -41.08
N ARG A 847 43.04 36.84 -41.40
CA ARG A 847 44.00 35.74 -41.37
C ARG A 847 44.00 35.00 -42.70
N TYR A 848 45.10 35.12 -43.42
CA TYR A 848 45.38 34.44 -44.68
C TYR A 848 46.04 33.10 -44.37
N ALA A 849 45.45 31.98 -44.79
CA ALA A 849 46.03 30.65 -44.58
C ALA A 849 47.19 30.42 -45.56
N ILE A 850 48.41 30.22 -45.06
CA ILE A 850 49.63 30.14 -45.89
C ILE A 850 50.51 28.98 -45.42
N ILE A 851 50.94 28.14 -46.36
CA ILE A 851 52.01 27.16 -46.15
C ILE A 851 53.35 27.83 -46.50
N LYS A 852 54.28 27.91 -45.54
CA LYS A 852 55.62 28.50 -45.72
C LYS A 852 56.66 27.44 -45.33
N ASN A 853 57.58 27.11 -46.24
CA ASN A 853 58.61 26.07 -46.05
C ASN A 853 58.04 24.71 -45.57
N GLY A 854 56.93 24.26 -46.17
CA GLY A 854 56.24 23.00 -45.84
C GLY A 854 55.44 23.03 -44.52
N LYS A 855 55.45 24.14 -43.77
CA LYS A 855 54.74 24.30 -42.50
C LYS A 855 53.44 25.08 -42.68
N LYS A 856 52.38 24.67 -42.01
CA LYS A 856 51.09 25.38 -41.99
C LYS A 856 51.15 26.61 -41.07
N GLY A 857 50.45 27.67 -41.45
CA GLY A 857 50.32 28.86 -40.62
C GLY A 857 49.33 29.86 -41.21
N TYR A 858 49.33 31.06 -40.64
CA TYR A 858 48.54 32.18 -41.14
C TYR A 858 49.39 33.45 -41.18
N SER A 859 48.97 34.43 -41.98
CA SER A 859 49.52 35.78 -41.99
C SER A 859 48.40 36.79 -41.76
N THR A 860 48.71 37.95 -41.20
CA THR A 860 47.76 39.07 -41.08
C THR A 860 47.71 39.95 -42.34
N ASP A 861 48.62 39.71 -43.29
CA ASP A 861 48.66 40.30 -44.63
C ASP A 861 48.72 39.23 -45.73
N ILE A 862 48.18 39.57 -46.91
CA ILE A 862 48.10 38.68 -48.08
C ILE A 862 49.48 38.26 -48.63
N ASN A 863 50.50 39.09 -48.42
CA ASN A 863 51.86 38.86 -48.94
C ASN A 863 52.67 37.88 -48.06
N GLY A 864 52.14 37.44 -46.92
CA GLY A 864 52.81 36.50 -46.03
C GLY A 864 54.00 37.09 -45.27
N VAL A 865 54.01 38.42 -45.07
CA VAL A 865 55.06 39.14 -44.33
C VAL A 865 54.98 38.80 -42.84
N ASN A 866 53.81 38.98 -42.22
CA ASN A 866 53.55 38.71 -40.81
C ASN A 866 53.11 37.26 -40.56
N TRP A 867 53.82 36.29 -41.16
CA TRP A 867 53.45 34.88 -41.09
C TRP A 867 53.81 34.23 -39.73
N ILE A 868 52.84 33.52 -39.16
CA ILE A 868 52.93 32.80 -37.88
C ILE A 868 52.62 31.32 -38.13
N GLN A 869 53.54 30.42 -37.75
CA GLN A 869 53.31 28.98 -37.82
C GLN A 869 52.18 28.58 -36.85
N SER A 870 51.11 27.97 -37.37
CA SER A 870 50.00 27.46 -36.56
C SER A 870 49.10 26.55 -37.41
N ASP A 871 49.31 25.24 -37.27
CA ASP A 871 48.48 24.20 -37.89
C ASP A 871 47.01 24.33 -37.48
N GLN A 872 46.73 24.63 -36.22
CA GLN A 872 45.37 24.83 -35.70
C GLN A 872 44.63 25.97 -36.40
N GLN A 873 45.29 27.11 -36.63
CA GLN A 873 44.67 28.27 -37.30
C GLN A 873 44.48 27.99 -38.79
N TYR A 874 45.43 27.34 -39.45
CA TYR A 874 45.31 26.92 -40.84
C TYR A 874 44.15 25.92 -41.03
N ASP A 875 44.05 24.91 -40.18
CA ASP A 875 43.00 23.89 -40.26
C ASP A 875 41.63 24.44 -39.83
N TYR A 876 41.57 25.48 -38.99
CA TYR A 876 40.36 26.24 -38.72
C TYR A 876 39.89 27.05 -39.94
N ILE A 877 40.79 27.76 -40.62
CA ILE A 877 40.45 28.45 -41.88
C ILE A 877 40.00 27.42 -42.93
N LYS A 878 40.62 26.23 -42.98
CA LYS A 878 40.22 25.13 -43.86
C LYS A 878 38.83 24.57 -43.55
N SER A 879 38.45 24.43 -42.27
CA SER A 879 37.11 23.96 -41.91
C SER A 879 36.04 24.99 -42.25
N ARG A 880 36.31 26.29 -42.05
CA ARG A 880 35.44 27.37 -42.51
C ARG A 880 35.38 27.44 -44.05
N ALA A 881 36.48 27.20 -44.75
CA ALA A 881 36.45 27.13 -46.21
C ALA A 881 35.52 25.99 -46.69
N ARG A 882 35.60 24.81 -46.07
CA ARG A 882 34.65 23.70 -46.33
C ARG A 882 33.19 24.13 -46.10
N GLU A 883 32.91 24.81 -44.99
CA GLU A 883 31.56 25.26 -44.63
C GLU A 883 30.91 26.15 -45.71
N TYR A 884 31.67 27.09 -46.29
CA TYR A 884 31.17 28.04 -47.30
C TYR A 884 31.32 27.57 -48.77
N ILE A 885 32.18 26.59 -49.05
CA ILE A 885 32.31 25.94 -50.37
C ILE A 885 31.27 24.82 -50.53
N ASP A 886 30.97 24.05 -49.47
CA ASP A 886 30.04 22.93 -49.58
C ASP A 886 28.60 23.42 -49.88
N PRO A 887 28.04 23.10 -51.05
CA PRO A 887 26.74 23.63 -51.45
C PRO A 887 25.59 23.06 -50.60
N THR A 888 25.78 21.86 -50.04
CA THR A 888 24.77 21.17 -49.24
C THR A 888 24.56 21.84 -47.88
N ASN A 889 25.59 22.48 -47.32
CA ASN A 889 25.49 23.28 -46.10
C ASN A 889 24.73 24.60 -46.32
N GLN A 890 24.68 25.09 -47.57
CA GLN A 890 24.25 26.45 -47.88
C GLN A 890 22.86 26.50 -48.55
N ILE A 891 22.48 25.47 -49.31
CA ILE A 891 21.19 25.44 -50.04
C ILE A 891 19.98 25.38 -49.09
N TYR A 892 20.16 24.82 -47.90
CA TYR A 892 19.13 24.77 -46.86
C TYR A 892 19.20 25.94 -45.87
N ASP A 893 20.24 26.80 -45.93
CA ASP A 893 20.27 28.01 -45.11
C ASP A 893 19.30 29.07 -45.67
N SER A 894 18.60 29.74 -44.76
CA SER A 894 17.61 30.77 -45.06
C SER A 894 18.19 32.02 -45.72
N ILE A 895 19.49 32.25 -45.55
CA ILE A 895 20.28 33.35 -46.13
C ILE A 895 21.24 32.80 -47.20
N GLY A 896 22.02 31.77 -46.86
CA GLY A 896 23.06 31.18 -47.70
C GLY A 896 22.59 30.75 -49.08
N GLN A 897 21.36 30.21 -49.22
CA GLN A 897 20.83 29.76 -50.51
C GLN A 897 20.86 30.84 -51.61
N TYR A 898 20.77 32.12 -51.25
CA TYR A 898 20.79 33.24 -52.21
C TYR A 898 22.15 33.46 -52.85
N GLN A 899 23.22 32.78 -52.42
CA GLN A 899 24.53 32.84 -53.10
C GLN A 899 24.50 32.09 -54.44
N PHE A 900 23.52 31.20 -54.61
CA PHE A 900 23.22 30.46 -55.83
C PHE A 900 22.22 31.19 -56.73
N LEU A 901 21.66 32.33 -56.30
CA LEU A 901 20.75 33.12 -57.12
C LEU A 901 21.45 33.52 -58.43
N GLN A 902 20.80 33.26 -59.57
CA GLN A 902 21.29 33.70 -60.86
C GLN A 902 21.23 35.23 -60.95
N LEU A 903 22.38 35.81 -61.26
CA LEU A 903 22.60 37.25 -61.38
C LEU A 903 22.46 37.74 -62.82
N SER A 904 22.22 36.85 -63.79
CA SER A 904 21.77 37.22 -65.14
C SER A 904 20.38 37.85 -65.11
N TYR A 905 19.98 38.54 -66.18
CA TYR A 905 18.70 39.23 -66.22
C TYR A 905 17.54 38.23 -66.35
N ASN A 906 16.55 38.37 -65.45
CA ASN A 906 15.22 37.83 -65.64
C ASN A 906 14.18 38.92 -65.34
N GLU A 907 13.00 38.82 -65.97
CA GLU A 907 11.88 39.71 -65.70
C GLU A 907 11.16 39.26 -64.43
N CYS A 908 11.48 39.91 -63.31
CA CYS A 908 11.10 39.46 -61.96
C CYS A 908 10.55 40.56 -61.03
N THR A 909 10.52 41.82 -61.46
CA THR A 909 10.15 42.99 -60.63
C THR A 909 9.69 44.16 -61.51
N THR A 910 8.89 45.07 -60.96
CA THR A 910 8.50 46.32 -61.64
C THR A 910 9.30 47.53 -61.15
N ALA A 911 9.34 48.60 -61.96
CA ALA A 911 9.99 49.86 -61.57
C ALA A 911 9.35 50.51 -60.34
N GLU A 912 8.04 50.32 -60.14
CA GLU A 912 7.30 50.77 -58.95
C GLU A 912 7.80 50.07 -57.68
N GLN A 913 7.90 48.74 -57.70
CA GLN A 913 8.42 47.96 -56.56
C GLN A 913 9.87 48.35 -56.23
N LEU A 914 10.72 48.54 -57.24
CA LEU A 914 12.09 49.00 -57.03
C LEU A 914 12.16 50.45 -56.51
N ASN A 915 11.29 51.35 -56.99
CA ASN A 915 11.22 52.73 -56.51
C ASN A 915 10.80 52.81 -55.03
N ASN A 916 9.92 51.91 -54.58
CA ASN A 916 9.56 51.81 -53.16
C ASN A 916 10.76 51.42 -52.29
N ILE A 917 11.63 50.51 -52.75
CA ILE A 917 12.86 50.10 -52.07
C ILE A 917 13.92 51.23 -52.07
N LEU A 918 13.94 52.02 -53.14
CA LEU A 918 14.89 53.13 -53.35
C LEU A 918 14.45 54.46 -52.69
N LYS A 919 13.29 54.51 -52.04
CA LYS A 919 12.79 55.68 -51.32
C LYS A 919 13.73 56.06 -50.16
N GLY A 920 14.13 57.33 -50.09
CA GLY A 920 15.11 57.83 -49.12
C GLY A 920 16.55 57.34 -49.33
N LYS A 921 16.88 56.76 -50.50
CA LYS A 921 18.22 56.22 -50.80
C LYS A 921 19.09 57.20 -51.59
N GLY A 922 19.08 58.47 -51.16
CA GLY A 922 19.88 59.53 -51.74
C GLY A 922 19.68 59.65 -53.25
N VAL A 923 20.79 59.68 -54.01
CA VAL A 923 20.74 59.81 -55.49
C VAL A 923 20.03 58.66 -56.22
N LEU A 924 19.82 57.53 -55.55
CA LEU A 924 19.18 56.34 -56.14
C LEU A 924 17.64 56.41 -56.08
N GLU A 925 17.07 57.38 -55.36
CA GLU A 925 15.62 57.52 -55.26
C GLU A 925 14.96 57.77 -56.63
N GLY A 926 13.89 57.02 -56.91
CA GLY A 926 13.20 57.06 -58.21
C GLY A 926 13.92 56.37 -59.38
N LYS A 927 15.06 55.70 -59.17
CA LYS A 927 15.89 55.10 -60.24
C LYS A 927 15.57 53.64 -60.59
N GLY A 928 14.43 53.10 -60.13
CA GLY A 928 14.03 51.72 -60.38
C GLY A 928 13.99 51.32 -61.86
N GLN A 929 13.47 52.20 -62.73
CA GLN A 929 13.47 51.95 -64.18
C GLN A 929 14.90 51.94 -64.76
N ALA A 930 15.77 52.87 -64.33
CA ALA A 930 17.16 52.91 -64.80
C ALA A 930 17.94 51.63 -64.43
N PHE A 931 17.65 51.03 -63.27
CA PHE A 931 18.20 49.73 -62.88
C PHE A 931 17.64 48.56 -63.72
N ILE A 932 16.35 48.58 -64.07
CA ILE A 932 15.74 47.58 -64.98
C ILE A 932 16.35 47.69 -66.37
N ASP A 933 16.44 48.89 -66.93
CA ASP A 933 17.00 49.14 -68.26
C ASP A 933 18.48 48.73 -68.32
N ALA A 934 19.28 49.13 -67.33
CA ALA A 934 20.68 48.75 -67.22
C ALA A 934 20.88 47.24 -67.07
N GLY A 935 20.02 46.59 -66.27
CA GLY A 935 20.01 45.14 -66.10
C GLY A 935 19.66 44.41 -67.39
N LYS A 936 18.62 44.85 -68.09
CA LYS A 936 18.18 44.28 -69.37
C LYS A 936 19.23 44.45 -70.47
N GLU A 937 19.81 45.64 -70.60
CA GLU A 937 20.87 45.96 -71.56
C GLU A 937 22.16 45.18 -71.29
N SER A 938 22.50 44.96 -70.01
CA SER A 938 23.74 44.29 -69.60
C SER A 938 23.59 42.79 -69.34
N ASN A 939 22.39 42.21 -69.44
CA ASN A 939 22.05 40.87 -68.93
C ASN A 939 22.49 40.65 -67.47
N VAL A 940 22.04 41.54 -66.57
CA VAL A 940 22.27 41.48 -65.11
C VAL A 940 20.94 41.69 -64.36
N SER A 941 20.74 40.98 -63.25
CA SER A 941 19.56 41.11 -62.40
C SER A 941 19.45 42.51 -61.79
N PRO A 942 18.31 43.23 -61.95
CA PRO A 942 18.12 44.56 -61.35
C PRO A 942 18.09 44.52 -59.82
N ILE A 943 17.64 43.40 -59.24
CA ILE A 943 17.65 43.14 -57.79
C ILE A 943 19.11 43.15 -57.27
N TYR A 944 20.01 42.47 -57.98
CA TYR A 944 21.43 42.44 -57.64
C TYR A 944 22.08 43.81 -57.80
N LEU A 945 21.82 44.51 -58.91
CA LEU A 945 22.38 45.86 -59.13
C LEU A 945 21.97 46.84 -58.02
N ILE A 946 20.71 46.82 -57.58
CA ILE A 946 20.24 47.67 -56.47
C ILE A 946 20.91 47.25 -55.15
N ALA A 947 20.93 45.95 -54.82
CA ALA A 947 21.54 45.48 -53.58
C ALA A 947 23.05 45.82 -53.49
N HIS A 948 23.77 45.68 -54.61
CA HIS A 948 25.18 46.02 -54.74
C HIS A 948 25.38 47.55 -54.64
N SER A 949 24.61 48.34 -55.40
CA SER A 949 24.73 49.80 -55.38
C SER A 949 24.40 50.38 -54.00
N LEU A 950 23.36 49.89 -53.31
CA LEU A 950 23.02 50.32 -51.95
C LEU A 950 24.15 50.06 -50.93
N LEU A 951 24.92 48.98 -51.11
CA LEU A 951 26.08 48.68 -50.28
C LEU A 951 27.24 49.65 -50.57
N GLU A 952 27.71 49.68 -51.82
CA GLU A 952 28.89 50.46 -52.24
C GLU A 952 28.72 51.98 -52.07
N THR A 953 27.47 52.47 -52.12
CA THR A 953 27.17 53.91 -51.99
C THR A 953 26.72 54.33 -50.60
N GLY A 954 26.61 53.41 -49.65
CA GLY A 954 26.03 53.69 -48.33
C GLY A 954 24.61 54.25 -48.46
N ASN A 955 23.70 53.50 -49.10
CA ASN A 955 22.33 53.93 -49.43
C ASN A 955 22.27 55.20 -50.32
N GLY A 956 23.16 55.34 -51.30
CA GLY A 956 23.17 56.47 -52.25
C GLY A 956 23.67 57.79 -51.66
N THR A 957 24.44 57.75 -50.56
CA THR A 957 24.86 58.95 -49.81
C THR A 957 26.37 59.22 -49.78
N SER A 958 27.20 58.29 -50.27
CA SER A 958 28.66 58.47 -50.36
C SER A 958 29.05 59.62 -51.30
N THR A 959 30.26 60.15 -51.14
CA THR A 959 30.76 61.26 -51.98
C THR A 959 30.77 60.92 -53.47
N LEU A 960 31.22 59.71 -53.83
CA LEU A 960 31.20 59.21 -55.20
C LEU A 960 29.78 59.04 -55.77
N ALA A 961 28.80 58.71 -54.92
CA ALA A 961 27.41 58.57 -55.33
C ALA A 961 26.71 59.92 -55.49
N LYS A 962 26.98 60.89 -54.60
CA LYS A 962 26.49 62.28 -54.72
C LYS A 962 27.09 63.03 -55.91
N GLY A 963 28.25 62.58 -56.37
CA GLY A 963 28.95 63.10 -57.54
C GLY A 963 30.17 63.93 -57.16
N VAL A 964 31.22 63.83 -57.97
CA VAL A 964 32.48 64.56 -57.81
C VAL A 964 32.75 65.36 -59.09
N VAL A 965 33.25 66.59 -58.97
CA VAL A 965 33.63 67.39 -60.14
C VAL A 965 35.03 66.99 -60.61
N VAL A 966 35.13 66.46 -61.83
CA VAL A 966 36.38 66.13 -62.51
C VAL A 966 36.40 66.87 -63.84
N ASN A 967 37.46 67.67 -64.08
CA ASN A 967 37.63 68.47 -65.31
C ASN A 967 36.38 69.27 -65.73
N GLY A 968 35.72 69.91 -64.74
CA GLY A 968 34.53 70.74 -64.97
C GLY A 968 33.21 69.99 -65.18
N LYS A 969 33.18 68.65 -65.08
CA LYS A 969 31.96 67.85 -65.14
C LYS A 969 31.74 67.08 -63.83
N THR A 970 30.50 67.07 -63.33
CA THR A 970 30.11 66.17 -62.24
C THR A 970 30.01 64.75 -62.77
N VAL A 971 30.66 63.81 -62.10
CA VAL A 971 30.67 62.38 -62.42
C VAL A 971 30.23 61.56 -61.22
N TYR A 972 29.53 60.46 -61.48
CA TYR A 972 28.88 59.62 -60.47
C TYR A 972 29.45 58.20 -60.54
N ASN A 973 29.73 57.58 -59.39
CA ASN A 973 30.15 56.19 -59.32
C ASN A 973 29.32 55.47 -58.25
N LEU A 974 28.50 54.52 -58.69
CA LEU A 974 27.43 53.92 -57.90
C LEU A 974 27.71 52.46 -57.48
N PHE A 975 28.91 51.95 -57.78
CA PHE A 975 29.32 50.56 -57.51
C PHE A 975 30.80 50.46 -57.07
N GLY A 976 31.40 51.55 -56.59
CA GLY A 976 32.80 51.56 -56.11
C GLY A 976 33.86 51.23 -57.18
N ILE A 977 33.52 51.27 -58.48
CA ILE A 977 34.39 50.73 -59.54
C ILE A 977 35.66 51.58 -59.66
N ASN A 978 36.83 50.94 -59.51
CA ASN A 978 38.14 51.57 -59.43
C ASN A 978 38.32 52.58 -58.28
N ALA A 979 37.51 52.51 -57.23
CA ALA A 979 37.73 53.21 -55.97
C ALA A 979 38.77 52.46 -55.11
N VAL A 980 40.06 52.62 -55.43
CA VAL A 980 41.18 51.92 -54.74
C VAL A 980 41.34 52.44 -53.31
N ASP A 981 41.52 51.55 -52.32
CA ASP A 981 41.60 51.86 -50.88
C ASP A 981 42.48 53.06 -50.48
N SER A 982 43.59 53.30 -51.21
CA SER A 982 44.53 54.39 -50.95
C SER A 982 44.06 55.77 -51.43
N ASP A 983 43.15 55.82 -52.41
CA ASP A 983 42.49 57.04 -52.91
C ASP A 983 41.16 56.66 -53.60
N PRO A 984 40.13 56.28 -52.81
CA PRO A 984 38.90 55.75 -53.39
C PRO A 984 38.10 56.83 -54.13
N ILE A 985 38.15 58.08 -53.64
CA ILE A 985 37.41 59.20 -54.23
C ILE A 985 38.09 59.67 -55.52
N GLY A 986 39.41 59.88 -55.51
CA GLY A 986 40.14 60.38 -56.69
C GLY A 986 40.15 59.37 -57.83
N GLN A 987 40.52 58.11 -57.56
CA GLN A 987 40.54 57.08 -58.61
C GLN A 987 39.12 56.69 -59.09
N GLY A 988 38.16 56.55 -58.16
CA GLY A 988 36.78 56.21 -58.49
C GLY A 988 36.05 57.29 -59.30
N SER A 989 36.34 58.57 -59.06
CA SER A 989 35.78 59.68 -59.84
C SER A 989 36.51 59.89 -61.17
N LYS A 990 37.85 59.76 -61.21
CA LYS A 990 38.63 59.77 -62.45
C LYS A 990 38.13 58.71 -63.42
N TYR A 991 37.94 57.47 -62.95
CA TYR A 991 37.41 56.39 -63.79
C TYR A 991 35.97 56.69 -64.27
N ALA A 992 35.11 57.23 -63.41
CA ALA A 992 33.76 57.64 -63.80
C ALA A 992 33.76 58.73 -64.90
N TYR A 993 34.73 59.65 -64.89
CA TYR A 993 34.95 60.62 -65.97
C TYR A 993 35.38 59.94 -67.28
N GLU A 994 36.36 59.03 -67.22
CA GLU A 994 36.86 58.27 -68.37
C GLU A 994 35.77 57.39 -69.01
N GLN A 995 34.83 56.87 -68.21
CA GLN A 995 33.69 56.08 -68.70
C GLN A 995 32.44 56.93 -69.04
N GLY A 996 32.50 58.26 -68.91
CA GLY A 996 31.42 59.17 -69.29
C GLY A 996 30.20 59.18 -68.37
N TRP A 997 30.36 58.83 -67.09
CA TRP A 997 29.27 58.71 -66.10
C TRP A 997 28.81 60.06 -65.56
N PHE A 998 28.37 60.96 -66.46
CA PHE A 998 27.98 62.35 -66.16
C PHE A 998 26.56 62.50 -65.57
N SER A 999 25.86 61.39 -65.33
CA SER A 999 24.59 61.35 -64.60
C SER A 999 24.47 60.05 -63.81
N VAL A 1000 23.57 60.03 -62.82
CA VAL A 1000 23.24 58.83 -62.03
C VAL A 1000 22.85 57.67 -62.96
N ASP A 1001 21.95 57.90 -63.91
CA ASP A 1001 21.45 56.89 -64.85
C ASP A 1001 22.57 56.33 -65.75
N LEU A 1002 23.50 57.19 -66.21
CA LEU A 1002 24.69 56.74 -66.96
C LEU A 1002 25.64 55.91 -66.08
N ALA A 1003 25.80 56.26 -64.80
CA ALA A 1003 26.59 55.48 -63.85
C ALA A 1003 25.93 54.12 -63.52
N ILE A 1004 24.60 54.05 -63.42
CA ILE A 1004 23.85 52.79 -63.26
C ILE A 1004 24.13 51.87 -64.47
N LYS A 1005 23.94 52.38 -65.69
CA LYS A 1005 24.18 51.62 -66.94
C LYS A 1005 25.64 51.20 -67.10
N GLY A 1006 26.56 52.13 -66.92
CA GLY A 1006 28.00 51.87 -67.05
C GLY A 1006 28.53 50.87 -66.04
N GLY A 1007 28.08 50.96 -64.78
CA GLY A 1007 28.45 50.00 -63.75
C GLY A 1007 27.87 48.60 -63.99
N ALA A 1008 26.59 48.51 -64.41
CA ALA A 1008 25.99 47.23 -64.80
C ALA A 1008 26.75 46.55 -65.96
N LYS A 1009 27.16 47.32 -66.97
CA LYS A 1009 27.98 46.84 -68.10
C LYS A 1009 29.37 46.38 -67.66
N TRP A 1010 29.99 47.07 -66.71
CA TRP A 1010 31.27 46.67 -66.13
C TRP A 1010 31.17 45.34 -65.38
N ILE A 1011 30.18 45.22 -64.48
CA ILE A 1011 29.90 43.99 -63.71
C ILE A 1011 29.61 42.81 -64.66
N SER A 1012 28.78 43.05 -65.68
CA SER A 1012 28.41 42.06 -66.69
C SER A 1012 29.62 41.51 -67.45
N SER A 1013 30.39 42.40 -68.09
CA SER A 1013 31.52 42.01 -68.94
C SER A 1013 32.67 41.37 -68.17
N ARG A 1014 32.85 41.72 -66.89
CA ARG A 1014 33.90 41.14 -66.03
C ARG A 1014 33.52 39.79 -65.46
N TYR A 1015 32.28 39.58 -65.00
CA TYR A 1015 31.90 38.36 -64.28
C TYR A 1015 30.76 37.57 -64.96
N ILE A 1016 29.55 38.12 -64.96
CA ILE A 1016 28.30 37.38 -65.26
C ILE A 1016 28.28 36.89 -66.71
N ASN A 1017 28.59 37.77 -67.66
CA ASN A 1017 28.61 37.50 -69.10
C ASN A 1017 30.05 37.45 -69.64
N ASN A 1018 31.04 37.21 -68.78
CA ASN A 1018 32.42 37.04 -69.21
C ASN A 1018 32.54 35.82 -70.12
N PRO A 1019 33.09 35.94 -71.35
CA PRO A 1019 33.10 34.85 -72.33
C PRO A 1019 33.91 33.62 -71.87
N ILE A 1020 34.88 33.82 -70.98
CA ILE A 1020 35.74 32.77 -70.43
C ILE A 1020 35.16 32.23 -69.12
N TYR A 1021 34.86 33.10 -68.15
CA TYR A 1021 34.59 32.66 -66.76
C TYR A 1021 33.11 32.44 -66.42
N LYS A 1022 32.16 33.13 -67.08
CA LYS A 1022 30.69 32.93 -66.95
C LYS A 1022 30.18 32.79 -65.51
N GLN A 1023 30.61 33.70 -64.63
CA GLN A 1023 30.33 33.65 -63.20
C GLN A 1023 28.99 34.32 -62.88
N ASP A 1024 27.89 33.65 -63.22
CA ASP A 1024 26.51 34.16 -63.11
C ASP A 1024 25.85 33.99 -61.73
N THR A 1025 26.60 33.55 -60.69
CA THR A 1025 26.14 33.53 -59.29
C THR A 1025 27.24 34.06 -58.37
N LEU A 1026 26.88 34.60 -57.19
CA LEU A 1026 27.87 35.04 -56.19
C LEU A 1026 28.81 33.90 -55.79
N TYR A 1027 28.29 32.68 -55.72
CA TYR A 1027 29.09 31.48 -55.48
C TYR A 1027 30.14 31.26 -56.58
N LYS A 1028 29.75 31.33 -57.86
CA LYS A 1028 30.69 31.20 -58.99
C LYS A 1028 31.71 32.36 -59.00
N MET A 1029 31.28 33.58 -58.70
CA MET A 1029 32.16 34.76 -58.58
C MET A 1029 33.22 34.60 -57.47
N ARG A 1030 32.84 34.03 -56.31
CA ARG A 1030 33.80 33.78 -55.23
C ARG A 1030 34.71 32.60 -55.51
N TRP A 1031 34.16 31.47 -55.93
CA TRP A 1031 34.87 30.19 -55.87
C TRP A 1031 35.44 29.74 -57.22
N ASN A 1032 34.77 30.09 -58.32
CA ASN A 1032 35.01 29.61 -59.68
C ASN A 1032 35.20 28.08 -59.76
N PRO A 1033 34.13 27.26 -59.66
CA PRO A 1033 34.27 25.81 -59.66
C PRO A 1033 34.73 25.22 -61.01
N ASP A 1034 34.48 25.92 -62.12
CA ASP A 1034 35.00 25.57 -63.45
C ASP A 1034 36.53 25.67 -63.51
N ASN A 1035 37.10 26.73 -62.90
CA ASN A 1035 38.53 26.91 -62.79
C ASN A 1035 38.92 27.45 -61.40
N PRO A 1036 39.04 26.56 -60.38
CA PRO A 1036 39.30 26.95 -59.00
C PRO A 1036 40.55 27.83 -58.88
N THR A 1037 40.51 28.78 -57.95
CA THR A 1037 41.55 29.80 -57.70
C THR A 1037 41.79 30.83 -58.82
N VAL A 1038 41.12 30.73 -59.96
CA VAL A 1038 41.23 31.69 -61.06
C VAL A 1038 40.06 32.67 -61.05
N HIS A 1039 40.33 33.96 -61.31
CA HIS A 1039 39.32 35.02 -61.47
C HIS A 1039 38.26 35.07 -60.36
N GLN A 1040 38.72 35.06 -59.10
CA GLN A 1040 37.85 35.15 -57.93
C GLN A 1040 37.64 36.61 -57.52
N TYR A 1041 36.41 36.97 -57.14
CA TYR A 1041 36.07 38.35 -56.77
C TYR A 1041 36.76 38.81 -55.47
N ALA A 1042 36.99 37.89 -54.52
CA ALA A 1042 37.52 38.21 -53.20
C ALA A 1042 38.31 37.05 -52.59
N THR A 1043 39.22 37.37 -51.66
CA THR A 1043 39.99 36.40 -50.86
C THR A 1043 39.24 35.90 -49.63
N ASP A 1044 38.31 36.69 -49.08
CA ASP A 1044 37.46 36.31 -47.94
C ASP A 1044 36.59 35.10 -48.27
N ILE A 1045 36.78 33.99 -47.54
CA ILE A 1045 35.96 32.79 -47.70
C ILE A 1045 34.48 33.01 -47.38
N ARG A 1046 34.13 34.07 -46.63
CA ARG A 1046 32.74 34.44 -46.35
C ARG A 1046 32.12 35.39 -47.37
N TRP A 1047 32.88 35.89 -48.35
CA TRP A 1047 32.44 37.03 -49.18
C TRP A 1047 31.04 36.86 -49.77
N ALA A 1048 30.77 35.71 -50.40
CA ALA A 1048 29.47 35.43 -51.03
C ALA A 1048 28.33 35.40 -50.01
N TYR A 1049 28.55 34.76 -48.86
CA TYR A 1049 27.60 34.72 -47.74
C TYR A 1049 27.35 36.11 -47.14
N ASN A 1050 28.38 36.97 -47.10
CA ASN A 1050 28.25 38.32 -46.57
C ASN A 1050 27.41 39.23 -47.50
N GLN A 1051 27.41 39.00 -48.82
CA GLN A 1051 26.62 39.81 -49.76
C GLN A 1051 25.11 39.49 -49.74
N VAL A 1052 24.74 38.23 -49.54
CA VAL A 1052 23.37 37.75 -49.76
C VAL A 1052 22.33 38.34 -48.81
N SER A 1053 22.74 38.80 -47.62
CA SER A 1053 21.82 39.47 -46.68
C SER A 1053 21.20 40.73 -47.29
N ASN A 1054 21.96 41.52 -48.05
CA ASN A 1054 21.44 42.73 -48.68
C ASN A 1054 20.58 42.42 -49.91
N ILE A 1055 20.95 41.40 -50.70
CA ILE A 1055 20.10 40.90 -51.80
C ILE A 1055 18.76 40.41 -51.25
N LYS A 1056 18.77 39.63 -50.16
CA LYS A 1056 17.53 39.14 -49.54
C LYS A 1056 16.65 40.28 -49.01
N LYS A 1057 17.22 41.32 -48.39
CA LYS A 1057 16.46 42.51 -47.95
C LYS A 1057 15.75 43.23 -49.11
N VAL A 1058 16.33 43.23 -50.31
CA VAL A 1058 15.67 43.76 -51.52
C VAL A 1058 14.55 42.81 -51.95
N ILE A 1059 14.82 41.50 -52.04
CA ILE A 1059 13.84 40.46 -52.41
C ILE A 1059 12.62 40.44 -51.48
N ASP A 1060 12.82 40.56 -50.16
CA ASP A 1060 11.75 40.49 -49.15
C ASP A 1060 10.77 41.68 -49.24
N GLN A 1061 11.11 42.74 -49.98
CA GLN A 1061 10.24 43.88 -50.26
C GLN A 1061 9.52 43.77 -51.62
N LEU A 1062 9.77 42.71 -52.39
CA LEU A 1062 9.13 42.45 -53.68
C LEU A 1062 7.96 41.48 -53.52
N GLN A 1063 6.92 41.69 -54.32
CA GLN A 1063 5.75 40.81 -54.39
C GLN A 1063 5.77 40.02 -55.70
N ASN A 1064 5.40 38.74 -55.65
CA ASN A 1064 5.32 37.82 -56.79
C ASN A 1064 6.62 37.63 -57.59
N VAL A 1065 7.77 37.96 -57.00
CA VAL A 1065 9.10 37.77 -57.61
C VAL A 1065 9.38 36.30 -57.91
N VAL A 1066 9.83 36.01 -59.14
CA VAL A 1066 10.32 34.69 -59.57
C VAL A 1066 11.85 34.67 -59.50
N LEU A 1067 12.39 33.72 -58.75
CA LEU A 1067 13.82 33.62 -58.45
C LEU A 1067 14.40 32.34 -59.05
N ASN A 1068 15.48 32.46 -59.81
CA ASN A 1068 16.18 31.32 -60.41
C ASN A 1068 17.51 31.09 -59.67
N PHE A 1069 17.80 29.85 -59.31
CA PHE A 1069 19.01 29.45 -58.59
C PHE A 1069 19.80 28.42 -59.40
N ASP A 1070 21.13 28.55 -59.46
CA ASP A 1070 22.04 27.58 -60.09
C ASP A 1070 22.96 26.98 -59.01
N VAL A 1071 22.63 25.77 -58.58
CA VAL A 1071 23.26 25.07 -57.46
C VAL A 1071 24.42 24.21 -57.98
N PRO A 1072 25.65 24.44 -57.51
CA PRO A 1072 26.81 23.64 -57.88
C PRO A 1072 26.73 22.24 -57.28
N VAL A 1073 27.11 21.22 -58.05
CA VAL A 1073 27.19 19.82 -57.63
C VAL A 1073 28.61 19.31 -57.91
N PHE A 1074 29.30 18.84 -56.88
CA PHE A 1074 30.62 18.24 -56.98
C PHE A 1074 30.55 16.73 -57.23
N LYS A 1075 31.66 16.16 -57.70
CA LYS A 1075 31.83 14.73 -58.02
C LYS A 1075 31.97 13.86 -56.77
#